data_AF-A0A7Y6K8W7-F1
#
_entry.id   AF-A0A7Y6K8W7-F1
#
_cell.length_a   1.000
_cell.length_b   1.000
_cell.length_c   1.000
_cell.angle_alpha   90.00
_cell.angle_beta   90.00
_cell.angle_gamma   90.00
#
_symmetry.space_group_name_H-M   'P 1'
#
loop_
_entity.id
_entity.type
_entity.pdbx_description
1 polymer ?
#
loop_
_entity_poly.entity_id
_entity_poly.type
_entity_poly.pdbx_seq_one_letter_code
_entity_poly.pdbx_strand_id
1 'polypeptide(L)'
;MGDFDEARAWMVERQIVQRGVRDDFVIEAMRRVPREAFVPSDLRDFAYDDTPLPIGGEQSISQPYIVAKMLAAAELQPGDRVLDIGTGSGYAAAIAAEIAGRVDSIERDASLAEGARERLQRLGYENVEVHVGDGTAGLAAHAPYDAIIAAAGGPRVPQALRVQLAVGGRLVMPVGSSPSRQRLVKIVRRDEHDYDEHAFADVRFVPLVGDDGWPAPGGVAHEDSRPTPEPLAPEPAAPKPAAPEPAALELALRDAAEPLPDIDSAEFAAFFDRFAGRRVVLLGEASHGTSEFYRARAAITRRLVERHGFSMIAVEADWPDAAIIDRHVRDRPMPRERSRPFRRFPTWMWRNTDFMSFVAWLRSHNALHRDSETRFYGLDIYSLSESIDAVLRYLDSVDPAAARIARGRYGCLSPWQKDPAVYGRAALSGGYAQCEEHVVAQLGDLLKSRLDYAREDGERFLDAAQNARLVAVAEHYYRAMYYGGPQSWNLRDTHMFDTLRHALDSHGPQARVVVWAHNSHIGDASATQMGRVQDEINLGQLCRAQFGDAAALIGFGTHSGTVAAASDWDGPMEVKTVRPSLDGSVEFSMHATGLARFLLDLRPGVHDALRERLRASLLERFIGVIYRPETERYSHYAEASLADQFDAFVWFDRTSAVTTLPVSADEKYHAAETFPFGV
;
A
#
# COMPACT_ATOMS: atom_id res chain seq x y z
N MET A 1 -3.55 19.67 30.64
CA MET A 1 -3.47 18.25 30.25
C MET A 1 -3.18 18.27 28.78
N GLY A 2 -1.97 17.90 28.40
CA GLY A 2 -1.42 18.20 27.09
C GLY A 2 -1.85 17.18 26.03
N ASP A 3 -1.77 17.59 24.76
CA ASP A 3 -2.00 16.77 23.55
C ASP A 3 -1.35 15.37 23.64
N PHE A 4 -0.13 15.28 24.18
CA PHE A 4 0.61 14.02 24.31
C PHE A 4 0.05 13.02 25.32
N ASP A 5 -0.63 13.45 26.38
CA ASP A 5 -1.22 12.53 27.36
C ASP A 5 -2.39 11.76 26.72
N GLU A 6 -3.20 12.45 25.92
CA GLU A 6 -4.31 11.87 25.18
C GLU A 6 -3.83 10.97 24.04
N ALA A 7 -2.84 11.43 23.26
CA ALA A 7 -2.21 10.63 22.20
C ALA A 7 -1.59 9.33 22.74
N ARG A 8 -0.92 9.39 23.91
CA ARG A 8 -0.37 8.21 24.58
C ARG A 8 -1.45 7.24 25.03
N ALA A 9 -2.49 7.74 25.70
CA ALA A 9 -3.60 6.90 26.15
C ALA A 9 -4.29 6.21 24.96
N TRP A 10 -4.48 6.95 23.87
CA TRP A 10 -5.05 6.45 22.64
C TRP A 10 -4.17 5.36 22.00
N MET A 11 -2.85 5.59 21.90
CA MET A 11 -1.89 4.61 21.40
C MET A 11 -1.95 3.31 22.21
N VAL A 12 -1.95 3.39 23.53
CA VAL A 12 -2.03 2.19 24.38
C VAL A 12 -3.32 1.43 24.17
N GLU A 13 -4.47 2.11 24.16
CA GLU A 13 -5.77 1.46 24.03
C GLU A 13 -5.97 0.84 22.63
N ARG A 14 -5.68 1.62 21.57
CA ARG A 14 -6.00 1.26 20.19
C ARG A 14 -4.93 0.44 19.50
N GLN A 15 -3.66 0.78 19.71
CA GLN A 15 -2.55 0.15 18.98
C GLN A 15 -1.93 -1.02 19.75
N ILE A 16 -2.06 -1.08 21.08
CA ILE A 16 -1.43 -2.13 21.91
C ILE A 16 -2.46 -3.13 22.42
N VAL A 17 -3.44 -2.69 23.21
CA VAL A 17 -4.42 -3.57 23.87
C VAL A 17 -5.32 -4.26 22.85
N GLN A 18 -5.91 -3.50 21.92
CA GLN A 18 -6.79 -4.08 20.88
C GLN A 18 -6.07 -5.05 19.94
N ARG A 19 -4.74 -4.95 19.81
CA ARG A 19 -3.90 -5.83 18.99
C ARG A 19 -3.31 -7.02 19.76
N GLY A 20 -3.86 -7.29 20.93
CA GLY A 20 -3.67 -8.55 21.66
C GLY A 20 -2.57 -8.57 22.70
N VAL A 21 -1.91 -7.44 23.00
CA VAL A 21 -1.02 -7.34 24.16
C VAL A 21 -1.87 -7.26 25.43
N ARG A 22 -1.62 -8.18 26.38
CA ARG A 22 -2.43 -8.35 27.60
C ARG A 22 -1.61 -8.29 28.89
N ASP A 23 -0.31 -8.03 28.80
CA ASP A 23 0.57 -7.95 29.96
C ASP A 23 0.36 -6.60 30.67
N ASP A 24 -0.20 -6.64 31.87
CA ASP A 24 -0.56 -5.43 32.63
C ASP A 24 0.67 -4.58 33.00
N PHE A 25 1.83 -5.21 33.29
CA PHE A 25 3.06 -4.46 33.59
C PHE A 25 3.52 -3.68 32.36
N VAL A 26 3.50 -4.31 31.18
CA VAL A 26 3.86 -3.64 29.92
C VAL A 26 2.87 -2.54 29.56
N ILE A 27 1.57 -2.80 29.70
CA ILE A 27 0.54 -1.80 29.39
C ILE A 27 0.69 -0.56 30.29
N GLU A 28 0.91 -0.75 31.59
CA GLU A 28 1.11 0.37 32.52
C GLU A 28 2.42 1.12 32.26
N ALA A 29 3.50 0.40 31.95
CA ALA A 29 4.77 1.04 31.58
C ALA A 29 4.60 1.90 30.31
N MET A 30 3.91 1.40 29.28
CA MET A 30 3.63 2.16 28.05
C MET A 30 2.77 3.41 28.29
N ARG A 31 1.93 3.44 29.35
CA ARG A 31 1.18 4.64 29.76
C ARG A 31 2.06 5.66 30.47
N ARG A 32 3.14 5.24 31.14
CA ARG A 32 4.00 6.11 31.94
C ARG A 32 5.15 6.72 31.15
N VAL A 33 5.81 5.92 30.32
CA VAL A 33 7.03 6.37 29.63
C VAL A 33 6.68 7.41 28.56
N PRO A 34 7.22 8.64 28.64
CA PRO A 34 6.92 9.71 27.68
C PRO A 34 7.73 9.51 26.39
N ARG A 35 7.17 8.77 25.44
CA ARG A 35 7.85 8.44 24.16
C ARG A 35 8.34 9.68 23.41
N GLU A 36 7.63 10.81 23.49
CA GLU A 36 8.00 12.11 22.94
C GLU A 36 9.34 12.65 23.48
N ALA A 37 9.79 12.20 24.65
CA ALA A 37 11.09 12.55 25.18
C ALA A 37 12.25 11.77 24.53
N PHE A 38 11.94 10.65 23.88
CA PHE A 38 12.88 9.72 23.21
C PHE A 38 12.95 9.91 21.69
N VAL A 39 12.21 10.86 21.16
CA VAL A 39 12.14 11.19 19.74
C VAL A 39 12.80 12.56 19.52
N PRO A 40 13.49 12.79 18.38
CA PRO A 40 14.00 14.12 18.02
C PRO A 40 12.91 15.20 18.10
N SER A 41 13.29 16.45 18.41
CA SER A 41 12.34 17.57 18.61
C SER A 41 11.34 17.72 17.46
N ASP A 42 11.81 17.53 16.24
CA ASP A 42 11.07 17.78 15.01
C ASP A 42 10.11 16.62 14.66
N LEU A 43 10.13 15.55 15.47
CA LEU A 43 9.32 14.35 15.28
C LEU A 43 8.43 14.03 16.50
N ARG A 44 8.39 14.90 17.52
CA ARG A 44 7.64 14.64 18.76
C ARG A 44 6.15 14.46 18.56
N ASP A 45 5.57 15.18 17.62
CA ASP A 45 4.13 15.11 17.32
C ASP A 45 3.72 13.71 16.83
N PHE A 46 4.67 12.95 16.26
CA PHE A 46 4.49 11.58 15.77
C PHE A 46 4.88 10.52 16.80
N ALA A 47 5.24 10.91 18.02
CA ALA A 47 5.80 9.99 19.00
C ALA A 47 4.88 8.80 19.31
N TYR A 48 3.57 8.94 19.10
CA TYR A 48 2.55 7.94 19.43
C TYR A 48 1.96 7.21 18.22
N ASP A 49 2.49 7.44 17.02
CA ASP A 49 2.12 6.69 15.83
C ASP A 49 2.76 5.30 15.85
N ASP A 50 2.07 4.27 15.32
CA ASP A 50 2.63 2.90 15.25
C ASP A 50 3.62 2.73 14.09
N THR A 51 4.64 3.58 14.04
CA THR A 51 5.66 3.60 12.99
C THR A 51 7.06 3.77 13.61
N PRO A 52 8.12 3.19 12.99
CA PRO A 52 9.49 3.52 13.38
C PRO A 52 9.84 4.97 13.00
N LEU A 53 10.61 5.65 13.85
CA LEU A 53 11.07 7.03 13.61
C LEU A 53 12.60 7.10 13.61
N PRO A 54 13.24 7.92 12.76
CA PRO A 54 14.70 8.04 12.75
C PRO A 54 15.23 8.75 14.01
N ILE A 55 16.36 8.27 14.55
CA ILE A 55 16.99 8.81 15.77
C ILE A 55 18.44 9.27 15.56
N GLY A 56 18.92 9.26 14.31
CA GLY A 56 20.32 9.54 13.95
C GLY A 56 21.15 8.25 13.80
N GLY A 57 22.35 8.36 13.22
CA GLY A 57 23.26 7.21 13.04
C GLY A 57 22.72 6.09 12.14
N GLU A 58 21.83 6.42 11.19
CA GLU A 58 21.06 5.46 10.37
C GLU A 58 20.20 4.48 11.21
N GLN A 59 19.93 4.83 12.48
CA GLN A 59 19.08 4.05 13.38
C GLN A 59 17.66 4.60 13.47
N SER A 60 16.75 3.77 13.96
CA SER A 60 15.35 4.13 14.21
C SER A 60 14.90 3.67 15.59
N ILE A 61 14.06 4.48 16.26
CA ILE A 61 13.25 4.00 17.39
C ILE A 61 12.12 3.15 16.82
N SER A 62 11.98 1.92 17.27
CA SER A 62 10.94 0.98 16.80
C SER A 62 9.53 1.50 17.09
N GLN A 63 8.56 1.08 16.29
CA GLN A 63 7.14 1.38 16.50
C GLN A 63 6.63 0.89 17.89
N PRO A 64 5.78 1.66 18.59
CA PRO A 64 5.23 1.32 19.91
C PRO A 64 4.71 -0.11 20.07
N TYR A 65 3.94 -0.62 19.10
CA TYR A 65 3.35 -1.96 19.20
C TYR A 65 4.41 -3.06 19.27
N ILE A 66 5.47 -2.96 18.46
CA ILE A 66 6.53 -3.97 18.43
C ILE A 66 7.33 -3.96 19.74
N VAL A 67 7.60 -2.77 20.30
CA VAL A 67 8.25 -2.65 21.61
C VAL A 67 7.41 -3.33 22.70
N ALA A 68 6.11 -3.04 22.75
CA ALA A 68 5.19 -3.66 23.71
C ALA A 68 5.09 -5.17 23.51
N LYS A 69 5.01 -5.65 22.25
CA LYS A 69 4.93 -7.06 21.91
C LYS A 69 6.19 -7.84 22.32
N MET A 70 7.37 -7.26 22.13
CA MET A 70 8.64 -7.88 22.55
C MET A 70 8.76 -7.96 24.07
N LEU A 71 8.43 -6.88 24.78
CA LEU A 71 8.46 -6.83 26.24
C LEU A 71 7.44 -7.79 26.87
N ALA A 72 6.23 -7.87 26.31
CA ALA A 72 5.19 -8.80 26.76
C ALA A 72 5.61 -10.26 26.51
N ALA A 73 6.26 -10.54 25.38
CA ALA A 73 6.79 -11.89 25.10
C ALA A 73 7.94 -12.27 26.06
N ALA A 74 8.70 -11.29 26.55
CA ALA A 74 9.76 -11.50 27.54
C ALA A 74 9.20 -11.78 28.96
N GLU A 75 7.92 -11.51 29.22
CA GLU A 75 7.23 -11.79 30.48
C GLU A 75 7.96 -11.21 31.71
N LEU A 76 8.43 -9.95 31.58
CA LEU A 76 9.24 -9.27 32.60
C LEU A 76 8.52 -9.21 33.95
N GLN A 77 9.25 -9.49 35.02
CA GLN A 77 8.74 -9.43 36.38
C GLN A 77 9.44 -8.33 37.21
N PRO A 78 8.77 -7.79 38.23
CA PRO A 78 9.41 -6.96 39.24
C PRO A 78 10.62 -7.66 39.87
N GLY A 79 11.78 -7.03 39.76
CA GLY A 79 13.05 -7.57 40.28
C GLY A 79 13.92 -8.29 39.25
N ASP A 80 13.43 -8.54 38.03
CA ASP A 80 14.23 -9.14 36.95
C ASP A 80 15.45 -8.26 36.64
N ARG A 81 16.57 -8.91 36.29
CA ARG A 81 17.73 -8.27 35.65
C ARG A 81 17.63 -8.44 34.14
N VAL A 82 17.51 -7.32 33.44
CA VAL A 82 17.29 -7.29 31.99
C VAL A 82 18.53 -6.81 31.26
N LEU A 83 18.89 -7.49 30.18
CA LEU A 83 19.85 -6.99 29.19
C LEU A 83 19.09 -6.48 27.95
N ASP A 84 19.26 -5.21 27.63
CA ASP A 84 18.75 -4.57 26.42
C ASP A 84 19.89 -4.39 25.40
N ILE A 85 19.71 -4.84 24.16
CA ILE A 85 20.74 -4.83 23.12
C ILE A 85 20.28 -3.94 21.97
N GLY A 86 21.04 -2.87 21.73
CA GLY A 86 20.68 -1.79 20.82
C GLY A 86 19.89 -0.71 21.53
N THR A 87 20.53 0.01 22.46
CA THR A 87 19.89 1.08 23.25
C THR A 87 19.16 2.09 22.38
N GLY A 88 19.74 2.48 21.24
CA GLY A 88 19.16 3.46 20.33
C GLY A 88 18.81 4.76 21.05
N SER A 89 17.51 5.07 21.15
CA SER A 89 17.03 6.24 21.88
C SER A 89 16.92 6.05 23.39
N GLY A 90 16.95 4.81 23.88
CA GLY A 90 16.72 4.44 25.28
C GLY A 90 15.25 4.19 25.63
N TYR A 91 14.31 4.28 24.67
CA TYR A 91 12.88 4.13 24.95
C TYR A 91 12.51 2.72 25.44
N ALA A 92 12.99 1.67 24.77
CA ALA A 92 12.72 0.29 25.19
C ALA A 92 13.32 -0.01 26.57
N ALA A 93 14.54 0.47 26.83
CA ALA A 93 15.18 0.37 28.14
C ALA A 93 14.38 1.08 29.24
N ALA A 94 13.82 2.27 28.96
CA ALA A 94 12.95 2.98 29.90
C ALA A 94 11.66 2.21 30.24
N ILE A 95 11.02 1.59 29.25
CA ILE A 95 9.82 0.77 29.50
C ILE A 95 10.17 -0.48 30.30
N ALA A 96 11.28 -1.14 29.97
CA ALA A 96 11.77 -2.28 30.75
C ALA A 96 12.09 -1.86 32.19
N ALA A 97 12.62 -0.66 32.41
CA ALA A 97 12.97 -0.12 33.73
C ALA A 97 11.78 0.24 34.62
N GLU A 98 10.60 0.52 34.05
CA GLU A 98 9.34 0.66 34.81
C GLU A 98 8.88 -0.67 35.42
N ILE A 99 9.39 -1.81 34.93
CA ILE A 99 8.97 -3.16 35.34
C ILE A 99 10.09 -3.86 36.12
N ALA A 100 11.29 -3.89 35.56
CA ALA A 100 12.43 -4.67 36.02
C ALA A 100 13.19 -4.02 37.19
N GLY A 101 13.92 -4.84 37.96
CA GLY A 101 14.76 -4.34 39.05
C GLY A 101 16.01 -3.61 38.57
N ARG A 102 16.60 -4.04 37.45
CA ARG A 102 17.77 -3.42 36.83
C ARG A 102 17.80 -3.71 35.33
N VAL A 103 18.19 -2.72 34.53
CA VAL A 103 18.40 -2.83 33.09
C VAL A 103 19.85 -2.46 32.75
N ASP A 104 20.61 -3.39 32.19
CA ASP A 104 21.87 -3.10 31.52
C ASP A 104 21.56 -2.97 30.02
N SER A 105 21.90 -1.84 29.37
CA SER A 105 21.62 -1.60 27.95
C SER A 105 22.92 -1.36 27.17
N ILE A 106 23.15 -2.09 26.07
CA ILE A 106 24.36 -2.00 25.26
C ILE A 106 24.07 -1.32 23.92
N GLU A 107 24.87 -0.32 23.57
CA GLU A 107 24.85 0.36 22.28
C GLU A 107 26.23 0.38 21.63
N ARG A 108 26.28 0.13 20.33
CA ARG A 108 27.54 0.12 19.57
C ARG A 108 27.97 1.54 19.19
N ASP A 109 27.01 2.41 18.86
CA ASP A 109 27.30 3.81 18.54
C ASP A 109 27.46 4.65 19.81
N ALA A 110 28.69 5.11 20.07
CA ALA A 110 29.01 5.88 21.28
C ALA A 110 28.20 7.19 21.39
N SER A 111 27.81 7.82 20.28
CA SER A 111 27.02 9.05 20.29
C SER A 111 25.57 8.77 20.68
N LEU A 112 24.99 7.68 20.19
CA LEU A 112 23.63 7.26 20.58
C LEU A 112 23.61 6.82 22.05
N ALA A 113 24.63 6.09 22.50
CA ALA A 113 24.76 5.66 23.88
C ALA A 113 24.79 6.85 24.86
N GLU A 114 25.57 7.90 24.55
CA GLU A 114 25.62 9.10 25.38
C GLU A 114 24.28 9.84 25.39
N GLY A 115 23.67 10.05 24.21
CA GLY A 115 22.38 10.71 24.12
C GLY A 115 21.26 9.96 24.84
N ALA A 116 21.30 8.62 24.83
CA ALA A 116 20.37 7.79 25.59
C ALA A 116 20.61 7.92 27.10
N ARG A 117 21.87 7.89 27.55
CA ARG A 117 22.25 8.03 28.97
C ARG A 117 21.78 9.36 29.55
N GLU A 118 22.09 10.47 28.88
CA GLU A 118 21.66 11.81 29.31
C GLU A 118 20.13 11.92 29.38
N ARG A 119 19.43 11.35 28.39
CA ARG A 119 17.97 11.36 28.34
C ARG A 119 17.35 10.54 29.48
N LEU A 120 17.84 9.33 29.72
CA LEU A 120 17.36 8.43 30.77
C LEU A 120 17.61 9.04 32.16
N GLN A 121 18.79 9.62 32.39
CA GLN A 121 19.11 10.32 33.63
C GLN A 121 18.20 11.53 33.85
N ARG A 122 17.97 12.35 32.81
CA ARG A 122 17.07 13.52 32.88
C ARG A 122 15.63 13.13 33.18
N LEU A 123 15.20 11.94 32.74
CA LEU A 123 13.87 11.40 32.99
C LEU A 123 13.75 10.63 34.32
N GLY A 124 14.86 10.47 35.06
CA GLY A 124 14.88 9.87 36.40
C GLY A 124 15.04 8.35 36.44
N TYR A 125 15.46 7.70 35.34
CA TYR A 125 15.72 6.26 35.33
C TYR A 125 17.10 5.96 35.93
N GLU A 126 17.14 5.67 37.23
CA GLU A 126 18.38 5.35 37.96
C GLU A 126 18.77 3.86 37.87
N ASN A 127 17.83 2.99 37.50
CA ASN A 127 18.02 1.55 37.37
C ASN A 127 18.40 1.10 35.94
N VAL A 128 18.79 2.04 35.06
CA VAL A 128 19.29 1.77 33.72
C VAL A 128 20.76 2.16 33.60
N GLU A 129 21.62 1.21 33.24
CA GLU A 129 23.03 1.44 32.97
C GLU A 129 23.33 1.25 31.48
N VAL A 130 23.76 2.31 30.79
CA VAL A 130 24.08 2.30 29.35
C VAL A 130 25.56 2.06 29.13
N HIS A 131 25.89 1.01 28.38
CA HIS A 131 27.24 0.55 28.05
C HIS A 131 27.53 0.75 26.56
N VAL A 132 28.75 1.17 26.22
CA VAL A 132 29.22 1.22 24.82
C VAL A 132 29.93 -0.09 24.50
N GLY A 133 29.47 -0.85 23.52
CA GLY A 133 30.09 -2.13 23.17
C GLY A 133 29.39 -2.94 22.08
N ASP A 134 29.97 -4.09 21.77
CA ASP A 134 29.36 -5.07 20.86
C ASP A 134 28.28 -5.87 21.58
N GLY A 135 27.02 -5.60 21.24
CA GLY A 135 25.86 -6.29 21.80
C GLY A 135 25.81 -7.80 21.52
N THR A 136 26.51 -8.30 20.50
CA THR A 136 26.58 -9.75 20.22
C THR A 136 27.34 -10.52 21.29
N ALA A 137 28.26 -9.87 22.00
CA ALA A 137 29.02 -10.45 23.11
C ALA A 137 28.23 -10.43 24.44
N GLY A 138 27.12 -9.71 24.52
CA GLY A 138 26.41 -9.43 25.76
C GLY A 138 27.29 -8.69 26.78
N LEU A 139 26.97 -8.83 28.07
CA LEU A 139 27.73 -8.23 29.17
C LEU A 139 27.95 -9.27 30.28
N ALA A 140 28.94 -10.14 30.06
CA ALA A 140 29.23 -11.30 30.91
C ALA A 140 29.52 -10.94 32.37
N ALA A 141 30.07 -9.75 32.64
CA ALA A 141 30.37 -9.31 34.00
C ALA A 141 29.13 -9.15 34.89
N HIS A 142 27.95 -8.91 34.28
CA HIS A 142 26.68 -8.67 34.99
C HIS A 142 25.69 -9.83 34.84
N ALA A 143 26.03 -10.84 34.04
CA ALA A 143 25.27 -12.08 33.89
C ALA A 143 25.21 -12.88 35.22
N PRO A 144 24.20 -13.76 35.40
CA PRO A 144 23.13 -14.08 34.46
C PRO A 144 21.99 -13.05 34.42
N TYR A 145 21.23 -13.04 33.33
CA TYR A 145 20.04 -12.18 33.11
C TYR A 145 18.75 -12.99 33.12
N ASP A 146 17.70 -12.46 33.76
CA ASP A 146 16.37 -13.06 33.76
C ASP A 146 15.65 -12.84 32.42
N ALA A 147 15.96 -11.73 31.74
CA ALA A 147 15.53 -11.51 30.36
C ALA A 147 16.58 -10.80 29.51
N ILE A 148 16.62 -11.13 28.22
CA ILE A 148 17.46 -10.45 27.22
C ILE A 148 16.58 -10.03 26.05
N ILE A 149 16.63 -8.75 25.68
CA ILE A 149 15.83 -8.19 24.60
C ILE A 149 16.78 -7.53 23.61
N ALA A 150 16.67 -7.88 22.33
CA ALA A 150 17.51 -7.29 21.29
C ALA A 150 16.66 -6.54 20.26
N ALA A 151 16.88 -5.22 20.17
CA ALA A 151 16.25 -4.32 19.21
C ALA A 151 17.06 -4.22 17.89
N ALA A 152 17.80 -5.27 17.54
CA ALA A 152 18.53 -5.41 16.28
C ALA A 152 18.55 -6.87 15.82
N GLY A 153 18.42 -7.09 14.50
CA GLY A 153 18.21 -8.42 13.91
C GLY A 153 19.51 -9.13 13.53
N GLY A 154 19.69 -10.37 13.98
CA GLY A 154 20.87 -11.19 13.70
C GLY A 154 20.63 -12.35 12.73
N PRO A 155 21.68 -12.95 12.14
CA PRO A 155 21.57 -14.16 11.32
C PRO A 155 21.13 -15.39 12.14
N ARG A 156 21.40 -15.37 13.44
CA ARG A 156 21.07 -16.35 14.48
C ARG A 156 21.08 -15.61 15.83
N VAL A 157 20.60 -16.26 16.89
CA VAL A 157 20.80 -15.74 18.25
C VAL A 157 22.27 -15.97 18.67
N PRO A 158 23.02 -14.93 19.07
CA PRO A 158 24.40 -15.09 19.50
C PRO A 158 24.57 -16.07 20.67
N GLN A 159 25.61 -16.88 20.63
CA GLN A 159 25.84 -17.91 21.67
C GLN A 159 26.09 -17.28 23.04
N ALA A 160 26.77 -16.13 23.09
CA ALA A 160 27.04 -15.41 24.33
C ALA A 160 25.74 -15.01 25.06
N LEU A 161 24.71 -14.60 24.32
CA LEU A 161 23.41 -14.23 24.90
C LEU A 161 22.67 -15.45 25.46
N ARG A 162 22.74 -16.60 24.77
CA ARG A 162 22.16 -17.87 25.29
C ARG A 162 22.81 -18.26 26.62
N VAL A 163 24.14 -18.21 26.69
CA VAL A 163 24.91 -18.60 27.89
C VAL A 163 24.69 -17.65 29.06
N GLN A 164 24.54 -16.34 28.80
CA GLN A 164 24.31 -15.31 29.81
C GLN A 164 22.86 -15.28 30.33
N LEU A 165 21.93 -15.99 29.69
CA LEU A 165 20.55 -16.10 30.14
C LEU A 165 20.45 -17.02 31.37
N ALA A 166 19.76 -16.61 32.43
CA ALA A 166 19.50 -17.45 33.59
C ALA A 166 18.68 -18.70 33.20
N VAL A 167 18.78 -19.78 33.99
CA VAL A 167 17.84 -20.90 33.86
C VAL A 167 16.43 -20.41 34.20
N GLY A 168 15.46 -20.66 33.32
CA GLY A 168 14.11 -20.07 33.36
C GLY A 168 14.01 -18.68 32.71
N GLY A 169 15.14 -18.08 32.33
CA GLY A 169 15.20 -16.78 31.68
C GLY A 169 14.70 -16.82 30.24
N ARG A 170 14.36 -15.64 29.70
CA ARG A 170 13.68 -15.46 28.42
C ARG A 170 14.44 -14.49 27.53
N LEU A 171 14.77 -14.89 26.31
CA LEU A 171 15.40 -14.03 25.31
C LEU A 171 14.43 -13.75 24.17
N VAL A 172 14.28 -12.49 23.78
CA VAL A 172 13.47 -12.07 22.63
C VAL A 172 14.34 -11.29 21.64
N MET A 173 14.44 -11.81 20.41
CA MET A 173 15.30 -11.22 19.38
C MET A 173 14.75 -11.46 17.96
N PRO A 174 14.90 -10.51 17.03
CA PRO A 174 14.69 -10.74 15.61
C PRO A 174 15.82 -11.60 15.01
N VAL A 175 15.46 -12.70 14.36
CA VAL A 175 16.40 -13.64 13.72
C VAL A 175 15.99 -13.90 12.28
N GLY A 176 16.94 -13.87 11.35
CA GLY A 176 16.64 -14.07 9.93
C GLY A 176 17.86 -14.37 9.08
N SER A 177 17.68 -15.15 8.01
CA SER A 177 18.77 -15.47 7.06
C SER A 177 19.16 -14.30 6.14
N SER A 178 18.43 -13.18 6.17
CA SER A 178 18.85 -11.92 5.56
C SER A 178 18.54 -10.72 6.49
N PRO A 179 19.30 -9.61 6.38
CA PRO A 179 19.02 -8.38 7.14
C PRO A 179 17.62 -7.80 6.90
N SER A 180 16.93 -8.22 5.84
CA SER A 180 15.62 -7.72 5.42
C SER A 180 14.42 -8.62 5.78
N ARG A 181 14.66 -9.84 6.27
CA ARG A 181 13.61 -10.84 6.58
C ARG A 181 13.90 -11.50 7.91
N GLN A 182 13.19 -11.11 8.97
CA GLN A 182 13.44 -11.61 10.33
C GLN A 182 12.13 -12.05 10.98
N ARG A 183 12.23 -12.95 11.94
CA ARG A 183 11.15 -13.34 12.85
C ARG A 183 11.56 -13.02 14.27
N LEU A 184 10.64 -12.47 15.07
CA LEU A 184 10.81 -12.44 16.52
C LEU A 184 10.76 -13.88 17.04
N VAL A 185 11.84 -14.24 17.70
CA VAL A 185 12.01 -15.52 18.37
C VAL A 185 12.07 -15.29 19.87
N LYS A 186 11.29 -16.07 20.62
CA LYS A 186 11.40 -16.22 22.07
C LYS A 186 12.20 -17.49 22.36
N ILE A 187 13.25 -17.36 23.16
CA ILE A 187 14.02 -18.48 23.70
C ILE A 187 13.78 -18.55 25.20
N VAL A 188 13.49 -19.74 25.74
CA VAL A 188 13.43 -20.00 27.18
C VAL A 188 14.51 -21.01 27.54
N ARG A 189 15.45 -20.64 28.41
CA ARG A 189 16.48 -21.57 28.88
C ARG A 189 15.87 -22.54 29.90
N ARG A 190 15.85 -23.84 29.61
CA ARG A 190 15.27 -24.87 30.48
C ARG A 190 16.27 -25.39 31.50
N ASP A 191 17.52 -25.56 31.10
CA ASP A 191 18.63 -25.93 31.98
C ASP A 191 19.98 -25.43 31.42
N GLU A 192 21.10 -26.01 31.85
CA GLU A 192 22.43 -25.60 31.39
C GLU A 192 22.64 -25.76 29.87
N HIS A 193 21.95 -26.72 29.23
CA HIS A 193 22.17 -27.16 27.85
C HIS A 193 20.92 -27.11 26.97
N ASP A 194 19.72 -27.02 27.55
CA ASP A 194 18.45 -27.07 26.82
C ASP A 194 17.73 -25.71 26.71
N TYR A 195 17.16 -25.45 25.53
CA TYR A 195 16.52 -24.19 25.17
C TYR A 195 15.28 -24.44 24.31
N ASP A 196 14.14 -23.94 24.77
CA ASP A 196 12.93 -23.90 23.94
C ASP A 196 12.94 -22.66 23.07
N GLU A 197 12.72 -22.84 21.76
CA GLU A 197 12.72 -21.75 20.78
C GLU A 197 11.37 -21.67 20.07
N HIS A 198 10.75 -20.49 20.09
CA HIS A 198 9.45 -20.26 19.46
C HIS A 198 9.44 -18.94 18.68
N ALA A 199 9.18 -19.02 17.37
CA ALA A 199 8.97 -17.84 16.52
C ALA A 199 7.50 -17.41 16.57
N PHE A 200 7.23 -16.12 16.80
CA PHE A 200 5.86 -15.64 17.08
C PHE A 200 5.43 -14.36 16.33
N ALA A 201 6.32 -13.73 15.56
CA ALA A 201 5.95 -12.61 14.68
C ALA A 201 7.00 -12.39 13.57
N ASP A 202 6.58 -11.95 12.39
CA ASP A 202 7.47 -11.44 11.34
C ASP A 202 7.79 -9.96 11.59
N VAL A 203 9.05 -9.55 11.41
CA VAL A 203 9.53 -8.18 11.68
C VAL A 203 10.69 -7.77 10.78
N ARG A 204 10.99 -6.47 10.79
CA ARG A 204 12.18 -5.90 10.13
C ARG A 204 12.86 -4.89 11.05
N PHE A 205 14.02 -5.29 11.56
CA PHE A 205 14.92 -4.48 12.38
C PHE A 205 16.21 -4.15 11.64
N VAL A 206 16.89 -3.11 12.11
CA VAL A 206 18.28 -2.81 11.75
C VAL A 206 19.19 -4.02 12.05
N PRO A 207 20.26 -4.25 11.26
CA PRO A 207 21.13 -5.40 11.45
C PRO A 207 21.90 -5.31 12.77
N LEU A 208 21.91 -6.39 13.55
CA LEU A 208 22.84 -6.57 14.66
C LEU A 208 24.23 -6.83 14.10
N VAL A 209 25.09 -5.81 14.10
CA VAL A 209 26.47 -5.88 13.61
C VAL A 209 27.41 -6.20 14.76
N GLY A 210 28.23 -7.24 14.61
CA GLY A 210 29.18 -7.68 15.63
C GLY A 210 29.79 -9.04 15.31
N ASP A 211 30.64 -9.54 16.21
CA ASP A 211 31.44 -10.76 15.98
C ASP A 211 30.59 -12.02 15.74
N ASP A 212 29.43 -12.13 16.40
CA ASP A 212 28.44 -13.20 16.17
C ASP A 212 27.15 -12.67 15.51
N GLY A 213 27.26 -11.53 14.82
CA GLY A 213 26.19 -10.83 14.10
C GLY A 213 26.46 -10.73 12.60
N TRP A 214 25.93 -9.69 11.96
CA TRP A 214 26.25 -9.35 10.57
C TRP A 214 27.61 -8.63 10.47
N PRO A 215 28.35 -8.79 9.36
CA PRO A 215 29.56 -8.01 9.12
C PRO A 215 29.23 -6.52 8.94
N ALA A 216 30.16 -5.65 9.31
CA ALA A 216 29.99 -4.20 9.13
C ALA A 216 29.89 -3.82 7.64
N PRO A 217 29.06 -2.82 7.27
CA PRO A 217 28.96 -2.36 5.88
C PRO A 217 30.33 -1.91 5.35
N GLY A 218 30.80 -2.52 4.25
CA GLY A 218 32.06 -2.18 3.59
C GLY A 218 33.25 -3.11 3.89
N GLY A 219 33.07 -4.16 4.70
CA GLY A 219 34.07 -5.22 4.85
C GLY A 219 33.99 -6.21 3.68
N VAL A 220 35.09 -6.35 2.93
CA VAL A 220 35.22 -7.39 1.90
C VAL A 220 35.12 -8.75 2.59
N ALA A 221 34.11 -9.55 2.24
CA ALA A 221 34.11 -10.95 2.62
C ALA A 221 35.31 -11.61 1.91
N HIS A 222 36.29 -12.08 2.69
CA HIS A 222 37.30 -12.99 2.15
C HIS A 222 36.59 -14.27 1.73
N GLU A 223 36.35 -14.41 0.43
CA GLU A 223 36.15 -15.72 -0.19
C GLU A 223 37.44 -16.52 -0.01
N ASP A 224 37.46 -17.38 1.00
CA ASP A 224 38.47 -18.43 1.08
C ASP A 224 37.81 -19.82 0.95
N SER A 225 37.96 -20.35 -0.26
CA SER A 225 38.17 -21.74 -0.63
C SER A 225 37.38 -22.83 0.13
N ARG A 226 36.20 -23.18 -0.40
CA ARG A 226 35.65 -24.54 -0.32
C ARG A 226 35.14 -24.98 -1.69
N PRO A 227 35.30 -26.28 -2.05
CA PRO A 227 35.25 -26.73 -3.43
C PRO A 227 33.84 -26.61 -4.02
N THR A 228 33.80 -26.24 -5.31
CA THR A 228 32.62 -26.27 -6.17
C THR A 228 31.88 -27.61 -6.03
N PRO A 229 30.56 -27.63 -5.71
CA PRO A 229 29.76 -28.81 -5.96
C PRO A 229 29.57 -28.94 -7.48
N GLU A 230 29.89 -30.10 -8.03
CA GLU A 230 29.41 -30.51 -9.35
C GLU A 230 27.88 -30.40 -9.43
N PRO A 231 27.31 -30.20 -10.63
CA PRO A 231 25.86 -30.11 -10.79
C PRO A 231 25.25 -31.45 -10.38
N LEU A 232 24.53 -31.47 -9.26
CA LEU A 232 23.70 -32.61 -8.90
C LEU A 232 22.65 -32.80 -10.00
N ALA A 233 22.66 -33.97 -10.61
CA ALA A 233 21.60 -34.45 -11.47
C ALA A 233 20.24 -34.30 -10.75
N PRO A 234 19.15 -34.02 -11.49
CA PRO A 234 17.84 -33.83 -10.87
C PRO A 234 17.48 -35.09 -10.08
N GLU A 235 17.21 -34.94 -8.78
CA GLU A 235 16.58 -36.01 -8.01
C GLU A 235 15.27 -36.40 -8.71
N PRO A 236 14.97 -37.71 -8.85
CA PRO A 236 13.72 -38.15 -9.42
C PRO A 236 12.59 -37.60 -8.55
N ALA A 237 11.70 -36.83 -9.18
CA ALA A 237 10.49 -36.32 -8.57
C ALA A 237 9.82 -37.46 -7.80
N ALA A 238 9.61 -37.26 -6.49
CA ALA A 238 8.71 -38.11 -5.72
C ALA A 238 7.42 -38.27 -6.52
N PRO A 239 6.84 -39.49 -6.60
CA PRO A 239 5.63 -39.71 -7.38
C PRO A 239 4.59 -38.69 -6.93
N LYS A 240 4.17 -37.86 -7.89
CA LYS A 240 3.07 -36.90 -7.71
C LYS A 240 1.93 -37.68 -7.08
N PRO A 241 1.50 -37.39 -5.84
CA PRO A 241 0.30 -38.02 -5.32
C PRO A 241 -0.79 -37.77 -6.35
N ALA A 242 -1.58 -38.82 -6.65
CA ALA A 242 -2.72 -38.68 -7.54
C ALA A 242 -3.48 -37.42 -7.16
N ALA A 243 -3.88 -36.61 -8.16
CA ALA A 243 -4.59 -35.37 -7.92
C ALA A 243 -5.66 -35.61 -6.85
N PRO A 244 -5.62 -34.90 -5.71
CA PRO A 244 -6.68 -35.05 -4.73
C PRO A 244 -8.00 -34.85 -5.46
N GLU A 245 -9.01 -35.66 -5.14
CA GLU A 245 -10.36 -35.37 -5.65
C GLU A 245 -10.64 -33.89 -5.37
N PRO A 246 -11.08 -33.11 -6.38
CA PRO A 246 -11.32 -31.69 -6.19
C PRO A 246 -12.22 -31.52 -4.97
N ALA A 247 -11.80 -30.67 -4.03
CA ALA A 247 -12.57 -30.49 -2.82
C ALA A 247 -13.96 -29.93 -3.18
N ALA A 248 -14.90 -29.99 -2.25
CA ALA A 248 -16.28 -29.64 -2.52
C ALA A 248 -16.47 -28.20 -3.07
N LEU A 249 -15.49 -27.31 -2.86
CA LEU A 249 -15.49 -25.95 -3.40
C LEU A 249 -15.15 -25.93 -4.90
N GLU A 250 -14.13 -26.64 -5.34
CA GLU A 250 -13.64 -26.64 -6.73
C GLU A 250 -14.65 -27.29 -7.68
N LEU A 251 -15.35 -28.33 -7.22
CA LEU A 251 -16.47 -28.91 -7.95
C LEU A 251 -17.63 -27.91 -8.09
N ALA A 252 -18.02 -27.25 -6.99
CA ALA A 252 -19.06 -26.23 -7.03
C ALA A 252 -18.67 -25.03 -7.90
N LEU A 253 -17.40 -24.64 -7.90
CA LEU A 253 -16.85 -23.61 -8.80
C LEU A 253 -16.95 -24.04 -10.26
N ARG A 254 -16.53 -25.25 -10.60
CA ARG A 254 -16.61 -25.77 -11.97
C ARG A 254 -18.06 -25.81 -12.48
N ASP A 255 -19.00 -26.19 -11.63
CA ASP A 255 -20.43 -26.27 -11.99
C ASP A 255 -21.06 -24.88 -12.19
N ALA A 256 -20.58 -23.87 -11.45
CA ALA A 256 -21.07 -22.48 -11.55
C ALA A 256 -20.33 -21.63 -12.59
N ALA A 257 -19.11 -22.01 -12.97
CA ALA A 257 -18.29 -21.26 -13.91
C ALA A 257 -18.91 -21.27 -15.31
N GLU A 258 -19.11 -20.08 -15.88
CA GLU A 258 -19.61 -19.92 -17.25
C GLU A 258 -18.41 -19.75 -18.20
N PRO A 259 -18.04 -20.75 -19.02
CA PRO A 259 -16.87 -20.67 -19.88
C PRO A 259 -16.99 -19.50 -20.85
N LEU A 260 -15.97 -18.63 -20.86
CA LEU A 260 -15.95 -17.48 -21.75
C LEU A 260 -15.36 -17.88 -23.11
N PRO A 261 -15.92 -17.39 -24.22
CA PRO A 261 -15.33 -17.58 -25.55
C PRO A 261 -14.03 -16.76 -25.67
N ASP A 262 -13.42 -16.79 -26.86
CA ASP A 262 -12.20 -16.01 -27.05
C ASP A 262 -12.44 -14.50 -26.84
N ILE A 263 -11.48 -13.77 -26.25
CA ILE A 263 -11.65 -12.34 -25.90
C ILE A 263 -11.95 -11.50 -27.16
N ASP A 264 -11.39 -11.88 -28.31
CA ASP A 264 -11.60 -11.17 -29.56
C ASP A 264 -12.91 -11.56 -30.28
N SER A 265 -13.64 -12.54 -29.74
CA SER A 265 -14.95 -12.95 -30.27
C SER A 265 -16.03 -11.91 -29.94
N ALA A 266 -17.03 -11.78 -30.81
CA ALA A 266 -18.15 -10.87 -30.58
C ALA A 266 -19.03 -11.34 -29.41
N GLU A 267 -19.00 -12.64 -29.09
CA GLU A 267 -19.78 -13.28 -28.04
C GLU A 267 -19.21 -13.02 -26.64
N PHE A 268 -17.89 -12.79 -26.49
CA PHE A 268 -17.26 -12.60 -25.16
C PHE A 268 -17.94 -11.52 -24.33
N ALA A 269 -18.07 -10.33 -24.90
CA ALA A 269 -18.61 -9.19 -24.18
C ALA A 269 -20.12 -9.31 -23.93
N ALA A 270 -20.84 -10.17 -24.67
CA ALA A 270 -22.27 -10.36 -24.49
C ALA A 270 -22.63 -11.00 -23.14
N PHE A 271 -21.72 -11.77 -22.53
CA PHE A 271 -21.89 -12.30 -21.18
C PHE A 271 -22.10 -11.20 -20.13
N PHE A 272 -21.57 -10.00 -20.39
CA PHE A 272 -21.62 -8.85 -19.49
C PHE A 272 -22.85 -7.96 -19.70
N ASP A 273 -23.71 -8.26 -20.68
CA ASP A 273 -25.00 -7.56 -20.88
C ASP A 273 -25.86 -7.63 -19.61
N ARG A 274 -25.68 -8.65 -18.76
CA ARG A 274 -26.37 -8.79 -17.47
C ARG A 274 -26.07 -7.68 -16.44
N PHE A 275 -24.97 -6.95 -16.62
CA PHE A 275 -24.59 -5.81 -15.78
C PHE A 275 -24.98 -4.46 -16.41
N ALA A 276 -25.54 -4.45 -17.62
CA ALA A 276 -25.87 -3.23 -18.35
C ALA A 276 -26.97 -2.37 -17.71
N GLY A 277 -27.80 -2.98 -16.84
CA GLY A 277 -28.81 -2.24 -16.07
C GLY A 277 -28.23 -1.38 -14.94
N ARG A 278 -26.93 -1.53 -14.64
CA ARG A 278 -26.22 -0.82 -13.58
C ARG A 278 -25.84 0.57 -14.06
N ARG A 279 -25.80 1.53 -13.13
CA ARG A 279 -25.36 2.91 -13.39
C ARG A 279 -23.82 3.01 -13.42
N VAL A 280 -23.17 2.27 -12.52
CA VAL A 280 -21.71 2.25 -12.38
C VAL A 280 -21.25 0.80 -12.53
N VAL A 281 -20.40 0.52 -13.51
CA VAL A 281 -19.77 -0.81 -13.68
C VAL A 281 -18.28 -0.66 -13.46
N LEU A 282 -17.77 -1.21 -12.36
CA LEU A 282 -16.36 -1.19 -12.02
C LEU A 282 -15.70 -2.48 -12.50
N LEU A 283 -14.69 -2.34 -13.34
CA LEU A 283 -13.90 -3.42 -13.91
C LEU A 283 -12.50 -3.40 -13.31
N GLY A 284 -12.21 -4.44 -12.53
CA GLY A 284 -10.94 -4.63 -11.86
C GLY A 284 -9.83 -5.17 -12.75
N GLU A 285 -8.66 -5.33 -12.13
CA GLU A 285 -7.57 -6.16 -12.62
C GLU A 285 -6.75 -6.64 -11.41
N ALA A 286 -6.34 -7.90 -11.40
CA ALA A 286 -5.38 -8.40 -10.40
C ALA A 286 -3.94 -7.97 -10.70
N SER A 287 -3.69 -7.36 -11.86
CA SER A 287 -2.40 -6.76 -12.18
C SER A 287 -2.45 -5.69 -13.26
N HIS A 288 -1.66 -4.63 -13.12
CA HIS A 288 -1.61 -3.52 -14.10
C HIS A 288 -0.91 -3.83 -15.42
N GLY A 289 -0.14 -4.93 -15.50
CA GLY A 289 0.75 -5.23 -16.62
C GLY A 289 0.34 -6.43 -17.47
N THR A 290 -0.92 -6.84 -17.43
CA THR A 290 -1.43 -8.07 -18.06
C THR A 290 -2.34 -7.77 -19.25
N SER A 291 -1.99 -8.30 -20.43
CA SER A 291 -2.67 -8.01 -21.71
C SER A 291 -4.13 -8.45 -21.73
N GLU A 292 -4.43 -9.65 -21.22
CA GLU A 292 -5.79 -10.21 -21.22
C GLU A 292 -6.76 -9.34 -20.41
N PHE A 293 -6.30 -8.72 -19.32
CA PHE A 293 -7.10 -7.81 -18.51
C PHE A 293 -7.43 -6.52 -19.27
N TYR A 294 -6.47 -5.91 -19.99
CA TYR A 294 -6.78 -4.77 -20.88
C TYR A 294 -7.75 -5.15 -21.98
N ARG A 295 -7.52 -6.26 -22.67
CA ARG A 295 -8.35 -6.69 -23.80
C ARG A 295 -9.77 -7.03 -23.37
N ALA A 296 -9.94 -7.71 -22.24
CA ALA A 296 -11.25 -8.03 -21.69
C ALA A 296 -11.99 -6.77 -21.22
N ARG A 297 -11.34 -5.89 -20.43
CA ARG A 297 -11.95 -4.62 -20.02
C ARG A 297 -12.34 -3.76 -21.22
N ALA A 298 -11.50 -3.71 -22.25
CA ALA A 298 -11.82 -3.04 -23.52
C ALA A 298 -13.06 -3.66 -24.16
N ALA A 299 -13.10 -4.98 -24.37
CA ALA A 299 -14.24 -5.66 -25.00
C ALA A 299 -15.56 -5.41 -24.25
N ILE A 300 -15.55 -5.52 -22.92
CA ILE A 300 -16.72 -5.25 -22.06
C ILE A 300 -17.16 -3.79 -22.20
N THR A 301 -16.22 -2.85 -22.11
CA THR A 301 -16.51 -1.42 -22.21
C THR A 301 -17.07 -1.05 -23.57
N ARG A 302 -16.50 -1.58 -24.66
CA ARG A 302 -17.02 -1.39 -26.02
C ARG A 302 -18.48 -1.83 -26.13
N ARG A 303 -18.80 -3.01 -25.60
CA ARG A 303 -20.16 -3.55 -25.61
C ARG A 303 -21.12 -2.67 -24.82
N LEU A 304 -20.73 -2.22 -23.63
CA LEU A 304 -21.56 -1.35 -22.78
C LEU A 304 -21.82 0.01 -23.43
N VAL A 305 -20.82 0.58 -24.10
CA VAL A 305 -20.96 1.84 -24.84
C VAL A 305 -21.85 1.65 -26.08
N GLU A 306 -21.55 0.67 -26.94
CA GLU A 306 -22.22 0.48 -28.23
C GLU A 306 -23.66 -0.02 -28.12
N ARG A 307 -23.99 -0.76 -27.05
CA ARG A 307 -25.30 -1.45 -26.93
C ARG A 307 -26.14 -1.01 -25.76
N HIS A 308 -25.53 -0.44 -24.72
CA HIS A 308 -26.21 -0.20 -23.44
C HIS A 308 -26.17 1.24 -22.95
N GLY A 309 -25.73 2.17 -23.80
CA GLY A 309 -25.81 3.61 -23.56
C GLY A 309 -24.87 4.13 -22.49
N PHE A 310 -23.79 3.41 -22.20
CA PHE A 310 -22.70 3.97 -21.38
C PHE A 310 -21.98 5.06 -22.19
N SER A 311 -21.83 6.24 -21.60
CA SER A 311 -21.24 7.41 -22.27
C SER A 311 -20.04 7.98 -21.52
N MET A 312 -19.59 7.30 -20.47
CA MET A 312 -18.48 7.74 -19.63
C MET A 312 -17.56 6.55 -19.34
N ILE A 313 -16.26 6.79 -19.45
CA ILE A 313 -15.20 5.88 -19.04
C ILE A 313 -14.34 6.63 -18.03
N ALA A 314 -14.16 6.08 -16.84
CA ALA A 314 -13.30 6.63 -15.81
C ALA A 314 -12.19 5.64 -15.49
N VAL A 315 -10.95 6.10 -15.32
CA VAL A 315 -9.80 5.25 -15.07
C VAL A 315 -9.01 5.71 -13.85
N GLU A 316 -8.29 4.78 -13.22
CA GLU A 316 -7.27 5.04 -12.20
C GLU A 316 -6.05 5.75 -12.81
N ALA A 317 -6.25 7.00 -13.20
CA ALA A 317 -5.23 7.91 -13.70
C ALA A 317 -5.54 9.32 -13.20
N ASP A 318 -4.52 10.17 -13.20
CA ASP A 318 -4.68 11.57 -12.85
C ASP A 318 -5.66 12.27 -13.81
N TRP A 319 -6.49 13.16 -13.26
CA TRP A 319 -7.49 13.91 -14.04
C TRP A 319 -6.88 14.67 -15.24
N PRO A 320 -5.78 15.44 -15.09
CA PRO A 320 -5.19 16.18 -16.23
C PRO A 320 -4.62 15.29 -17.32
N ASP A 321 -4.09 14.11 -16.97
CA ASP A 321 -3.54 13.15 -17.92
C ASP A 321 -4.67 12.49 -18.73
N ALA A 322 -5.75 12.07 -18.07
CA ALA A 322 -6.92 11.52 -18.74
C ALA A 322 -7.62 12.55 -19.63
N ALA A 323 -7.65 13.83 -19.24
CA ALA A 323 -8.21 14.91 -20.06
C ALA A 323 -7.49 15.07 -21.41
N ILE A 324 -6.24 14.61 -21.52
CA ILE A 324 -5.49 14.61 -22.78
C ILE A 324 -5.99 13.52 -23.72
N ILE A 325 -6.27 12.32 -23.19
CA ILE A 325 -6.90 11.24 -23.94
C ILE A 325 -8.31 11.65 -24.36
N ASP A 326 -9.08 12.24 -23.46
CA ASP A 326 -10.43 12.73 -23.75
C ASP A 326 -10.46 13.74 -24.91
N ARG A 327 -9.57 14.74 -24.89
CA ARG A 327 -9.41 15.68 -26.02
C ARG A 327 -9.02 14.97 -27.31
N HIS A 328 -8.13 13.98 -27.24
CA HIS A 328 -7.71 13.23 -28.42
C HIS A 328 -8.87 12.43 -29.03
N VAL A 329 -9.64 11.71 -28.21
CA VAL A 329 -10.74 10.86 -28.70
C VAL A 329 -11.95 11.68 -29.16
N ARG A 330 -12.12 12.92 -28.66
CA ARG A 330 -13.17 13.86 -29.09
C ARG A 330 -12.70 14.88 -30.14
N ASP A 331 -11.51 14.72 -30.69
CA ASP A 331 -10.92 15.61 -31.71
C ASP A 331 -10.88 17.10 -31.31
N ARG A 332 -10.57 17.37 -30.03
CA ARG A 332 -10.50 18.72 -29.45
C ARG A 332 -9.06 19.26 -29.50
N PRO A 333 -8.87 20.59 -29.58
CA PRO A 333 -7.54 21.19 -29.57
C PRO A 333 -6.72 20.80 -28.34
N MET A 334 -5.43 20.53 -28.59
CA MET A 334 -4.43 20.21 -27.56
C MET A 334 -3.79 21.50 -27.02
N PRO A 335 -3.48 21.59 -25.71
CA PRO A 335 -2.72 22.70 -25.13
C PRO A 335 -1.32 22.88 -25.76
N ARG A 336 -0.86 24.15 -25.88
CA ARG A 336 0.38 24.53 -26.58
C ARG A 336 1.69 24.31 -25.78
N GLU A 337 1.66 24.39 -24.46
CA GLU A 337 2.82 24.20 -23.57
C GLU A 337 2.62 22.91 -22.76
N ARG A 338 3.65 22.03 -22.68
CA ARG A 338 3.48 20.72 -22.01
C ARG A 338 4.72 20.20 -21.30
N SER A 339 4.53 19.81 -20.04
CA SER A 339 5.10 18.59 -19.47
C SER A 339 4.51 17.37 -20.20
N ARG A 340 5.29 16.30 -20.42
CA ARG A 340 4.75 15.07 -21.04
C ARG A 340 3.73 14.43 -20.07
N PRO A 341 2.56 13.97 -20.52
CA PRO A 341 1.57 13.33 -19.64
C PRO A 341 1.93 11.89 -19.29
N PHE A 342 1.24 11.32 -18.30
CA PHE A 342 1.40 9.93 -17.84
C PHE A 342 2.84 9.60 -17.41
N ARG A 343 3.51 10.56 -16.75
CA ARG A 343 4.88 10.36 -16.23
C ARG A 343 4.90 9.75 -14.83
N ARG A 344 3.76 9.78 -14.14
CA ARG A 344 3.63 9.40 -12.74
C ARG A 344 3.60 7.88 -12.56
N PHE A 345 2.64 7.24 -13.22
CA PHE A 345 2.62 5.80 -13.37
C PHE A 345 3.64 5.38 -14.42
N PRO A 346 4.19 4.16 -14.32
CA PRO A 346 5.08 3.67 -15.35
C PRO A 346 4.42 3.77 -16.72
N THR A 347 5.09 4.44 -17.68
CA THR A 347 4.43 4.79 -18.95
C THR A 347 3.92 3.56 -19.69
N TRP A 348 4.50 2.37 -19.47
CA TRP A 348 4.05 1.12 -20.07
C TRP A 348 2.60 0.72 -19.73
N MET A 349 2.04 1.20 -18.61
CA MET A 349 0.61 0.98 -18.28
C MET A 349 -0.31 1.62 -19.31
N TRP A 350 0.07 2.79 -19.84
CA TRP A 350 -0.72 3.56 -20.80
C TRP A 350 -0.17 3.45 -22.22
N ARG A 351 1.12 3.20 -22.36
CA ARG A 351 1.89 3.18 -23.61
C ARG A 351 2.16 1.73 -24.04
N ASN A 352 1.09 0.98 -24.17
CA ASN A 352 1.09 -0.39 -24.70
C ASN A 352 0.10 -0.54 -25.86
N THR A 353 0.24 -1.65 -26.58
CA THR A 353 -0.59 -1.95 -27.75
C THR A 353 -2.07 -2.08 -27.42
N ASP A 354 -2.42 -2.69 -26.28
CA ASP A 354 -3.80 -2.99 -25.92
C ASP A 354 -4.58 -1.70 -25.60
N PHE A 355 -4.00 -0.82 -24.78
CA PHE A 355 -4.59 0.48 -24.46
C PHE A 355 -4.63 1.40 -25.69
N MET A 356 -3.58 1.41 -26.52
CA MET A 356 -3.57 2.16 -27.78
C MET A 356 -4.71 1.72 -28.71
N SER A 357 -4.95 0.41 -28.84
CA SER A 357 -6.06 -0.13 -29.62
C SER A 357 -7.43 0.26 -29.04
N PHE A 358 -7.56 0.34 -27.71
CA PHE A 358 -8.78 0.84 -27.07
C PHE A 358 -9.02 2.33 -27.36
N VAL A 359 -8.01 3.19 -27.17
CA VAL A 359 -8.10 4.63 -27.45
C VAL A 359 -8.41 4.90 -28.93
N ALA A 360 -7.79 4.14 -29.83
CA ALA A 360 -8.06 4.25 -31.27
C ALA A 360 -9.53 3.92 -31.60
N TRP A 361 -10.07 2.82 -31.03
CA TRP A 361 -11.49 2.50 -31.17
C TRP A 361 -12.38 3.62 -30.60
N LEU A 362 -12.09 4.14 -29.41
CA LEU A 362 -12.91 5.17 -28.78
C LEU A 362 -12.97 6.44 -29.63
N ARG A 363 -11.84 6.84 -30.24
CA ARG A 363 -11.78 7.95 -31.18
C ARG A 363 -12.64 7.68 -32.41
N SER A 364 -12.55 6.50 -33.02
CA SER A 364 -13.38 6.11 -34.16
C SER A 364 -14.86 6.08 -33.80
N HIS A 365 -15.21 5.57 -32.62
CA HIS A 365 -16.57 5.55 -32.10
C HIS A 365 -17.13 6.97 -31.94
N ASN A 366 -16.41 7.87 -31.26
CA ASN A 366 -16.83 9.25 -31.07
C ASN A 366 -16.94 10.03 -32.38
N ALA A 367 -16.07 9.75 -33.36
CA ALA A 367 -16.16 10.34 -34.68
C ALA A 367 -17.48 9.99 -35.41
N LEU A 368 -18.04 8.81 -35.13
CA LEU A 368 -19.33 8.34 -35.67
C LEU A 368 -20.54 8.81 -34.84
N HIS A 369 -20.33 9.20 -33.57
CA HIS A 369 -21.40 9.53 -32.61
C HIS A 369 -21.24 10.95 -32.02
N ARG A 370 -21.08 11.95 -32.89
CA ARG A 370 -20.79 13.35 -32.49
C ARG A 370 -21.82 13.98 -31.54
N ASP A 371 -23.07 13.54 -31.61
CA ASP A 371 -24.15 14.06 -30.75
C ASP A 371 -24.20 13.36 -29.37
N SER A 372 -23.41 12.30 -29.18
CA SER A 372 -23.38 11.48 -27.96
C SER A 372 -21.97 10.94 -27.67
N GLU A 373 -20.97 11.82 -27.80
CA GLU A 373 -19.55 11.44 -27.60
C GLU A 373 -19.34 10.84 -26.21
N THR A 374 -18.69 9.68 -26.17
CA THR A 374 -18.24 9.03 -24.93
C THR A 374 -17.03 9.78 -24.39
N ARG A 375 -17.09 10.12 -23.09
CA ARG A 375 -16.06 10.92 -22.41
C ARG A 375 -15.10 10.06 -21.60
N PHE A 376 -13.88 10.54 -21.45
CA PHE A 376 -12.81 9.84 -20.75
C PHE A 376 -12.31 10.65 -19.53
N TYR A 377 -12.30 10.05 -18.36
CA TYR A 377 -12.01 10.70 -17.08
C TYR A 377 -10.90 9.98 -16.32
N GLY A 378 -10.08 10.75 -15.60
CA GLY A 378 -9.16 10.25 -14.60
C GLY A 378 -9.76 10.48 -13.22
N LEU A 379 -9.52 9.60 -12.27
CA LEU A 379 -10.06 9.71 -10.92
C LEU A 379 -9.02 10.12 -9.86
N ASP A 380 -7.73 9.98 -10.18
CA ASP A 380 -6.65 10.02 -9.20
C ASP A 380 -6.13 11.45 -8.88
N ILE A 381 -5.37 11.57 -7.80
CA ILE A 381 -5.10 12.83 -7.07
C ILE A 381 -3.72 13.49 -7.33
N TYR A 382 -2.79 12.84 -8.04
CA TYR A 382 -1.36 13.20 -7.92
C TYR A 382 -0.88 14.39 -8.77
N SER A 383 -1.71 14.94 -9.65
CA SER A 383 -1.31 15.97 -10.63
C SER A 383 -1.42 17.41 -10.11
N LEU A 384 -0.78 17.74 -8.98
CA LEU A 384 -0.89 19.06 -8.34
C LEU A 384 -0.50 20.22 -9.27
N SER A 385 0.64 20.13 -9.93
CA SER A 385 1.19 21.18 -10.80
C SER A 385 0.34 21.39 -12.05
N GLU A 386 0.03 20.29 -12.75
CA GLU A 386 -0.83 20.28 -13.92
C GLU A 386 -2.24 20.80 -13.61
N SER A 387 -2.76 20.51 -12.41
CA SER A 387 -4.05 21.02 -11.95
C SER A 387 -4.02 22.51 -11.61
N ILE A 388 -2.97 23.02 -10.97
CA ILE A 388 -2.78 24.47 -10.79
C ILE A 388 -2.79 25.18 -12.16
N ASP A 389 -2.01 24.68 -13.11
CA ASP A 389 -1.92 25.26 -14.45
C ASP A 389 -3.26 25.22 -15.19
N ALA A 390 -4.04 24.14 -15.05
CA ALA A 390 -5.37 24.04 -15.63
C ALA A 390 -6.33 25.11 -15.09
N VAL A 391 -6.34 25.32 -13.76
CA VAL A 391 -7.14 26.36 -13.12
C VAL A 391 -6.73 27.76 -13.58
N LEU A 392 -5.42 28.05 -13.57
CA LEU A 392 -4.90 29.36 -13.96
C LEU A 392 -5.20 29.68 -15.43
N ARG A 393 -5.02 28.72 -16.34
CA ARG A 393 -5.34 28.89 -17.77
C ARG A 393 -6.82 29.15 -18.00
N TYR A 394 -7.70 28.47 -17.26
CA TYR A 394 -9.13 28.73 -17.35
C TYR A 394 -9.45 30.16 -16.90
N LEU A 395 -9.01 30.53 -15.69
CA LEU A 395 -9.25 31.86 -15.13
C LEU A 395 -8.66 32.98 -15.99
N ASP A 396 -7.47 32.81 -16.56
CA ASP A 396 -6.89 33.81 -17.48
C ASP A 396 -7.79 34.14 -18.67
N SER A 397 -8.60 33.17 -19.11
CA SER A 397 -9.50 33.34 -20.23
C SER A 397 -10.88 33.90 -19.87
N VAL A 398 -11.38 33.65 -18.64
CA VAL A 398 -12.75 33.99 -18.23
C VAL A 398 -12.81 35.11 -17.18
N ASP A 399 -11.83 35.17 -16.27
CA ASP A 399 -11.69 36.19 -15.24
C ASP A 399 -10.20 36.44 -14.90
N PRO A 400 -9.52 37.32 -15.67
CA PRO A 400 -8.13 37.66 -15.43
C PRO A 400 -7.86 38.28 -14.05
N ALA A 401 -8.88 38.87 -13.40
CA ALA A 401 -8.73 39.40 -12.05
C ALA A 401 -8.66 38.25 -11.03
N ALA A 402 -9.56 37.27 -11.12
CA ALA A 402 -9.48 36.04 -10.33
C ALA A 402 -8.20 35.24 -10.61
N ALA A 403 -7.72 35.23 -11.86
CA ALA A 403 -6.45 34.58 -12.21
C ALA A 403 -5.25 35.19 -11.46
N ARG A 404 -5.22 36.51 -11.24
CA ARG A 404 -4.17 37.17 -10.44
C ARG A 404 -4.24 36.76 -8.96
N ILE A 405 -5.45 36.65 -8.41
CA ILE A 405 -5.66 36.20 -7.02
C ILE A 405 -5.22 34.74 -6.87
N ALA A 406 -5.62 33.87 -7.81
CA ALA A 406 -5.26 32.46 -7.82
C ALA A 406 -3.73 32.24 -7.89
N ARG A 407 -3.02 33.02 -8.71
CA ARG A 407 -1.54 33.00 -8.75
C ARG A 407 -0.91 33.39 -7.41
N GLY A 408 -1.46 34.38 -6.71
CA GLY A 408 -1.01 34.76 -5.38
C GLY A 408 -1.22 33.64 -4.35
N ARG A 409 -2.39 33.00 -4.38
CA ARG A 409 -2.77 31.93 -3.43
C ARG A 409 -1.99 30.64 -3.67
N TYR A 410 -1.80 30.22 -4.92
CA TYR A 410 -0.98 29.05 -5.26
C TYR A 410 0.53 29.31 -5.18
N GLY A 411 0.95 30.57 -4.98
CA GLY A 411 2.36 30.95 -4.91
C GLY A 411 3.15 30.21 -3.82
N CYS A 412 2.50 29.80 -2.73
CA CYS A 412 3.13 29.02 -1.67
C CYS A 412 3.42 27.55 -2.06
N LEU A 413 2.74 27.02 -3.09
CA LEU A 413 2.96 25.69 -3.66
C LEU A 413 3.99 25.70 -4.81
N SER A 414 4.25 26.86 -5.42
CA SER A 414 5.15 27.00 -6.58
C SER A 414 6.58 26.45 -6.38
N PRO A 415 7.22 26.57 -5.20
CA PRO A 415 8.54 25.97 -4.98
C PRO A 415 8.56 24.43 -5.04
N TRP A 416 7.41 23.79 -4.82
CA TRP A 416 7.28 22.35 -4.62
C TRP A 416 6.62 21.63 -5.80
N GLN A 417 6.24 22.37 -6.84
CA GLN A 417 5.61 21.84 -8.06
C GLN A 417 6.44 20.75 -8.77
N LYS A 418 7.76 20.72 -8.57
CA LYS A 418 8.66 19.74 -9.18
C LYS A 418 8.88 18.49 -8.31
N ASP A 419 8.60 18.58 -7.02
CA ASP A 419 8.72 17.47 -6.07
C ASP A 419 7.71 17.65 -4.92
N PRO A 420 6.44 17.29 -5.14
CA PRO A 420 5.37 17.44 -4.15
C PRO A 420 5.60 16.60 -2.87
N ALA A 421 6.44 15.56 -2.95
CA ALA A 421 6.85 14.82 -1.77
C ALA A 421 7.71 15.69 -0.84
N VAL A 422 8.43 16.71 -1.29
CA VAL A 422 9.16 17.60 -0.37
C VAL A 422 8.23 18.59 0.34
N TYR A 423 7.06 18.89 -0.26
CA TYR A 423 6.06 19.77 0.33
C TYR A 423 5.53 19.25 1.67
N GLY A 424 5.21 17.95 1.78
CA GLY A 424 4.67 17.38 3.01
C GLY A 424 5.57 17.60 4.23
N ARG A 425 6.90 17.55 4.04
CA ARG A 425 7.90 17.90 5.07
C ARG A 425 7.97 19.40 5.37
N ALA A 426 7.86 20.25 4.35
CA ALA A 426 7.93 21.71 4.49
C ALA A 426 6.66 22.31 5.10
N ALA A 427 5.50 21.69 4.85
CA ALA A 427 4.17 22.08 5.34
C ALA A 427 4.01 21.91 6.87
N LEU A 428 5.00 21.27 7.53
CA LEU A 428 5.14 21.15 8.98
C LEU A 428 5.81 22.38 9.63
N SER A 429 6.41 23.28 8.83
CA SER A 429 6.97 24.53 9.35
C SER A 429 5.91 25.64 9.41
N GLY A 430 5.93 26.46 10.47
CA GLY A 430 4.87 27.44 10.77
C GLY A 430 4.57 28.49 9.68
N GLY A 431 5.45 28.65 8.68
CA GLY A 431 5.21 29.53 7.53
C GLY A 431 4.30 28.92 6.44
N TYR A 432 4.21 27.58 6.34
CA TYR A 432 3.47 26.90 5.27
C TYR A 432 2.09 26.36 5.71
N ALA A 433 1.79 26.37 7.01
CA ALA A 433 0.46 26.06 7.55
C ALA A 433 -0.65 26.99 7.01
N GLN A 434 -0.30 28.20 6.53
CA GLN A 434 -1.24 29.15 5.91
C GLN A 434 -1.59 28.81 4.45
N CYS A 435 -0.86 27.89 3.81
CA CYS A 435 -1.02 27.57 2.40
C CYS A 435 -2.35 26.82 2.15
N GLU A 436 -2.76 25.94 3.08
CA GLU A 436 -4.05 25.25 3.08
C GLU A 436 -5.24 26.23 3.00
N GLU A 437 -5.26 27.26 3.85
CA GLU A 437 -6.33 28.27 3.88
C GLU A 437 -6.46 28.98 2.53
N HIS A 438 -5.34 29.31 1.88
CA HIS A 438 -5.32 29.96 0.58
C HIS A 438 -5.81 29.04 -0.55
N VAL A 439 -5.48 27.75 -0.53
CA VAL A 439 -5.94 26.77 -1.52
C VAL A 439 -7.44 26.52 -1.37
N VAL A 440 -7.94 26.32 -0.15
CA VAL A 440 -9.36 26.14 0.14
C VAL A 440 -10.16 27.40 -0.22
N ALA A 441 -9.63 28.60 0.08
CA ALA A 441 -10.25 29.85 -0.33
C ALA A 441 -10.34 29.98 -1.87
N GLN A 442 -9.33 29.51 -2.61
CA GLN A 442 -9.34 29.52 -4.07
C GLN A 442 -10.43 28.61 -4.65
N LEU A 443 -10.58 27.40 -4.12
CA LEU A 443 -11.68 26.50 -4.48
C LEU A 443 -13.04 27.14 -4.13
N GLY A 444 -13.15 27.70 -2.94
CA GLY A 444 -14.37 28.36 -2.48
C GLY A 444 -14.82 29.49 -3.39
N ASP A 445 -13.91 30.34 -3.85
CA ASP A 445 -14.23 31.46 -4.74
C ASP A 445 -14.60 30.99 -6.16
N LEU A 446 -13.93 29.97 -6.69
CA LEU A 446 -14.30 29.37 -7.98
C LEU A 446 -15.73 28.76 -7.93
N LEU A 447 -16.07 28.09 -6.83
CA LEU A 447 -17.41 27.50 -6.65
C LEU A 447 -18.50 28.54 -6.36
N LYS A 448 -18.19 29.68 -5.75
CA LYS A 448 -19.16 30.79 -5.58
C LYS A 448 -19.59 31.36 -6.93
N SER A 449 -18.65 31.50 -7.86
CA SER A 449 -18.90 32.01 -9.22
C SER A 449 -19.50 30.96 -10.18
N ARG A 450 -19.87 29.77 -9.68
CA ARG A 450 -20.35 28.64 -10.51
C ARG A 450 -21.54 29.00 -11.41
N LEU A 451 -22.46 29.83 -10.93
CA LEU A 451 -23.66 30.18 -11.69
C LEU A 451 -23.34 31.07 -12.88
N ASP A 452 -22.32 31.91 -12.76
CA ASP A 452 -21.90 32.84 -13.81
C ASP A 452 -21.00 32.11 -14.82
N TYR A 453 -20.01 31.35 -14.34
CA TYR A 453 -19.05 30.63 -15.19
C TYR A 453 -19.66 29.42 -15.92
N ALA A 454 -20.54 28.65 -15.27
CA ALA A 454 -21.13 27.47 -15.91
C ALA A 454 -22.19 27.82 -16.96
N ARG A 455 -22.78 29.03 -16.91
CA ARG A 455 -23.75 29.50 -17.92
C ARG A 455 -23.09 29.81 -19.26
N GLU A 456 -21.83 30.21 -19.25
CA GLU A 456 -21.07 30.57 -20.47
C GLU A 456 -20.27 29.38 -21.02
N ASP A 457 -19.67 28.55 -20.15
CA ASP A 457 -18.75 27.48 -20.56
C ASP A 457 -18.70 26.31 -19.55
N GLY A 458 -19.81 25.57 -19.43
CA GLY A 458 -20.00 24.53 -18.41
C GLY A 458 -18.98 23.39 -18.43
N GLU A 459 -18.48 22.97 -19.60
CA GLU A 459 -17.47 21.90 -19.69
C GLU A 459 -16.08 22.36 -19.22
N ARG A 460 -15.62 23.54 -19.68
CA ARG A 460 -14.32 24.07 -19.22
C ARG A 460 -14.39 24.49 -17.76
N PHE A 461 -15.55 24.93 -17.28
CA PHE A 461 -15.77 25.15 -15.85
C PHE A 461 -15.68 23.85 -15.04
N LEU A 462 -16.30 22.75 -15.50
CA LEU A 462 -16.20 21.45 -14.82
C LEU A 462 -14.74 20.99 -14.72
N ASP A 463 -13.98 21.08 -15.82
CA ASP A 463 -12.56 20.76 -15.84
C ASP A 463 -11.76 21.62 -14.84
N ALA A 464 -11.95 22.94 -14.86
CA ALA A 464 -11.29 23.84 -13.93
C ALA A 464 -11.69 23.62 -12.46
N ALA A 465 -12.97 23.37 -12.19
CA ALA A 465 -13.49 23.12 -10.85
C ALA A 465 -12.95 21.80 -10.28
N GLN A 466 -12.88 20.75 -11.11
CA GLN A 466 -12.30 19.47 -10.69
C GLN A 466 -10.80 19.59 -10.43
N ASN A 467 -10.06 20.31 -11.28
CA ASN A 467 -8.65 20.60 -11.02
C ASN A 467 -8.45 21.41 -9.74
N ALA A 468 -9.32 22.41 -9.45
CA ALA A 468 -9.24 23.15 -8.19
C ALA A 468 -9.52 22.29 -6.95
N ARG A 469 -10.45 21.33 -7.06
CA ARG A 469 -10.68 20.32 -6.00
C ARG A 469 -9.46 19.44 -5.82
N LEU A 470 -8.87 18.95 -6.92
CA LEU A 470 -7.65 18.15 -6.89
C LEU A 470 -6.53 18.89 -6.16
N VAL A 471 -6.30 20.19 -6.44
CA VAL A 471 -5.28 20.97 -5.73
C VAL A 471 -5.52 21.01 -4.22
N ALA A 472 -6.77 21.21 -3.80
CA ALA A 472 -7.14 21.24 -2.38
C ALA A 472 -6.94 19.88 -1.68
N VAL A 473 -7.38 18.79 -2.31
CA VAL A 473 -7.21 17.46 -1.69
C VAL A 473 -5.75 17.00 -1.79
N ALA A 474 -5.04 17.31 -2.87
CA ALA A 474 -3.64 16.95 -3.06
C ALA A 474 -2.73 17.62 -2.01
N GLU A 475 -2.98 18.88 -1.67
CA GLU A 475 -2.31 19.58 -0.56
C GLU A 475 -2.44 18.79 0.75
N HIS A 476 -3.67 18.44 1.11
CA HIS A 476 -3.96 17.67 2.31
C HIS A 476 -3.40 16.24 2.25
N TYR A 477 -3.45 15.62 1.08
CA TYR A 477 -2.89 14.28 0.81
C TYR A 477 -1.37 14.27 0.99
N TYR A 478 -0.64 15.24 0.44
CA TYR A 478 0.82 15.31 0.59
C TYR A 478 1.25 15.60 2.02
N ARG A 479 0.41 16.30 2.80
CA ARG A 479 0.56 16.37 4.25
C ARG A 479 0.38 14.98 4.86
N ALA A 480 -0.80 14.36 4.68
CA ALA A 480 -1.16 13.04 5.22
C ALA A 480 -0.12 11.95 4.91
N MET A 481 0.46 11.96 3.71
CA MET A 481 1.48 11.01 3.24
C MET A 481 2.73 10.99 4.13
N TYR A 482 3.05 12.09 4.83
CA TYR A 482 4.17 12.13 5.80
C TYR A 482 3.83 11.58 7.19
N TYR A 483 2.54 11.54 7.55
CA TYR A 483 2.08 11.02 8.84
C TYR A 483 1.95 9.48 8.81
N GLY A 484 1.87 8.87 7.61
CA GLY A 484 1.73 7.41 7.46
C GLY A 484 0.37 6.88 7.92
N GLY A 485 0.10 5.59 7.69
CA GLY A 485 -1.16 4.93 8.05
C GLY A 485 -2.26 5.01 6.97
N PRO A 486 -3.49 4.52 7.26
CA PRO A 486 -4.54 4.37 6.25
C PRO A 486 -5.11 5.69 5.73
N GLN A 487 -4.74 6.81 6.34
CA GLN A 487 -5.31 8.12 6.02
C GLN A 487 -4.96 8.56 4.59
N SER A 488 -3.74 8.33 4.12
CA SER A 488 -3.36 8.66 2.73
C SER A 488 -4.13 7.81 1.73
N TRP A 489 -4.26 6.51 1.99
CA TRP A 489 -5.07 5.58 1.21
C TRP A 489 -6.55 6.03 1.16
N ASN A 490 -7.14 6.26 2.32
CA ASN A 490 -8.54 6.65 2.47
C ASN A 490 -8.83 7.99 1.78
N LEU A 491 -7.92 8.96 1.88
CA LEU A 491 -8.03 10.24 1.18
C LEU A 491 -8.00 10.05 -0.34
N ARG A 492 -7.11 9.21 -0.86
CA ARG A 492 -7.01 8.91 -2.30
C ARG A 492 -8.28 8.25 -2.83
N ASP A 493 -8.75 7.18 -2.18
CA ASP A 493 -9.95 6.47 -2.65
C ASP A 493 -11.23 7.28 -2.47
N THR A 494 -11.33 8.07 -1.38
CA THR A 494 -12.41 9.04 -1.21
C THR A 494 -12.39 10.09 -2.31
N HIS A 495 -11.20 10.60 -2.68
CA HIS A 495 -11.04 11.52 -3.80
C HIS A 495 -11.50 10.90 -5.13
N MET A 496 -11.07 9.67 -5.43
CA MET A 496 -11.51 8.97 -6.65
C MET A 496 -13.03 8.83 -6.71
N PHE A 497 -13.65 8.48 -5.58
CA PHE A 497 -15.10 8.36 -5.47
C PHE A 497 -15.82 9.71 -5.63
N ASP A 498 -15.35 10.78 -4.98
CA ASP A 498 -15.94 12.11 -5.11
C ASP A 498 -15.79 12.65 -6.54
N THR A 499 -14.65 12.42 -7.18
CA THR A 499 -14.40 12.76 -8.58
C THR A 499 -15.37 12.03 -9.50
N LEU A 500 -15.57 10.73 -9.29
CA LEU A 500 -16.55 9.94 -10.02
C LEU A 500 -17.97 10.49 -9.85
N ARG A 501 -18.35 10.84 -8.62
CA ARG A 501 -19.67 11.41 -8.30
C ARG A 501 -19.87 12.76 -8.97
N HIS A 502 -18.89 13.66 -8.91
CA HIS A 502 -18.95 14.96 -9.59
C HIS A 502 -19.08 14.81 -11.11
N ALA A 503 -18.34 13.87 -11.70
CA ALA A 503 -18.45 13.57 -13.12
C ALA A 503 -19.85 13.02 -13.46
N LEU A 504 -20.41 12.11 -12.66
CA LEU A 504 -21.77 11.60 -12.88
C LEU A 504 -22.83 12.70 -12.74
N ASP A 505 -22.73 13.52 -11.70
CA ASP A 505 -23.69 14.60 -11.42
C ASP A 505 -23.69 15.65 -12.55
N SER A 506 -22.54 15.94 -13.16
CA SER A 506 -22.46 16.90 -14.27
C SER A 506 -23.11 16.42 -15.57
N HIS A 507 -23.34 15.11 -15.73
CA HIS A 507 -24.00 14.49 -16.89
C HIS A 507 -25.46 14.16 -16.62
N GLY A 508 -25.93 14.42 -15.40
CA GLY A 508 -27.30 14.19 -14.98
C GLY A 508 -27.58 12.77 -14.48
N PRO A 509 -28.81 12.53 -14.00
CA PRO A 509 -29.15 11.32 -13.25
C PRO A 509 -29.14 10.04 -14.10
N GLN A 510 -29.20 10.16 -15.43
CA GLN A 510 -29.18 9.03 -16.36
C GLN A 510 -27.76 8.66 -16.82
N ALA A 511 -26.73 9.40 -16.38
CA ALA A 511 -25.35 9.14 -16.74
C ALA A 511 -24.90 7.77 -16.23
N ARG A 512 -24.25 7.00 -17.11
CA ARG A 512 -23.70 5.68 -16.82
C ARG A 512 -22.23 5.63 -17.16
N VAL A 513 -21.46 4.98 -16.29
CA VAL A 513 -20.00 5.00 -16.34
C VAL A 513 -19.41 3.60 -16.17
N VAL A 514 -18.38 3.32 -16.98
CA VAL A 514 -17.50 2.17 -16.76
C VAL A 514 -16.22 2.67 -16.08
N VAL A 515 -15.84 2.07 -14.96
CA VAL A 515 -14.65 2.43 -14.18
C VAL A 515 -13.59 1.36 -14.34
N TRP A 516 -12.35 1.72 -14.68
CA TRP A 516 -11.21 0.80 -14.71
C TRP A 516 -10.22 1.18 -13.61
N ALA A 517 -10.00 0.29 -12.65
CA ALA A 517 -8.99 0.46 -11.62
C ALA A 517 -8.55 -0.92 -11.12
N HIS A 518 -7.52 -0.99 -10.29
CA HIS A 518 -7.05 -2.25 -9.71
C HIS A 518 -8.12 -2.92 -8.83
N ASN A 519 -8.06 -4.25 -8.65
CA ASN A 519 -8.97 -4.98 -7.74
C ASN A 519 -8.96 -4.40 -6.31
N SER A 520 -7.82 -3.89 -5.85
CA SER A 520 -7.67 -3.22 -4.54
C SER A 520 -8.51 -1.94 -4.41
N HIS A 521 -8.82 -1.28 -5.52
CA HIS A 521 -9.66 -0.09 -5.53
C HIS A 521 -11.14 -0.42 -5.77
N ILE A 522 -11.45 -1.36 -6.66
CA ILE A 522 -12.84 -1.59 -7.11
C ILE A 522 -13.60 -2.67 -6.35
N GLY A 523 -12.91 -3.60 -5.66
CA GLY A 523 -13.55 -4.56 -4.77
C GLY A 523 -14.09 -3.85 -3.53
N ASP A 524 -14.91 -4.50 -2.71
CA ASP A 524 -15.33 -3.91 -1.44
C ASP A 524 -14.30 -4.18 -0.35
N ALA A 525 -13.55 -3.13 0.07
CA ALA A 525 -12.49 -3.25 1.07
C ALA A 525 -12.97 -3.80 2.42
N SER A 526 -14.24 -3.62 2.79
CA SER A 526 -14.78 -4.20 4.04
C SER A 526 -14.77 -5.74 4.04
N ALA A 527 -14.70 -6.34 2.86
CA ALA A 527 -14.57 -7.78 2.66
C ALA A 527 -13.12 -8.27 2.56
N THR A 528 -12.12 -7.39 2.71
CA THR A 528 -10.69 -7.72 2.60
C THR A 528 -9.93 -7.35 3.86
N GLN A 529 -8.67 -7.78 3.94
CA GLN A 529 -7.73 -7.42 5.00
C GLN A 529 -7.54 -5.89 5.10
N MET A 530 -7.66 -5.17 3.98
CA MET A 530 -7.56 -3.70 3.94
C MET A 530 -8.60 -3.06 4.88
N GLY A 531 -9.88 -3.37 4.71
CA GLY A 531 -10.93 -2.81 5.57
C GLY A 531 -11.03 -3.46 6.95
N ARG A 532 -10.69 -4.75 7.09
CA ARG A 532 -10.84 -5.48 8.35
C ARG A 532 -9.70 -5.26 9.35
N VAL A 533 -8.49 -4.99 8.85
CA VAL A 533 -7.27 -4.92 9.65
C VAL A 533 -6.56 -3.57 9.52
N GLN A 534 -6.62 -2.94 8.34
CA GLN A 534 -5.84 -1.73 8.06
C GLN A 534 -6.68 -0.45 8.19
N ASP A 535 -7.99 -0.54 8.49
CA ASP A 535 -8.93 0.59 8.49
C ASP A 535 -8.95 1.36 7.15
N GLU A 536 -8.66 0.65 6.06
CA GLU A 536 -8.63 1.18 4.71
C GLU A 536 -9.99 1.03 4.02
N ILE A 537 -10.45 2.10 3.39
CA ILE A 537 -11.63 2.11 2.52
C ILE A 537 -11.19 2.20 1.07
N ASN A 538 -12.05 1.78 0.15
CA ASN A 538 -11.76 1.92 -1.27
C ASN A 538 -12.96 2.38 -2.11
N LEU A 539 -12.68 2.70 -3.37
CA LEU A 539 -13.66 3.18 -4.36
C LEU A 539 -14.84 2.22 -4.50
N GLY A 540 -14.61 0.90 -4.49
CA GLY A 540 -15.63 -0.13 -4.60
C GLY A 540 -16.60 -0.12 -3.42
N GLN A 541 -16.08 -0.11 -2.20
CA GLN A 541 -16.89 0.01 -0.98
C GLN A 541 -17.73 1.28 -0.98
N LEU A 542 -17.14 2.43 -1.34
CA LEU A 542 -17.84 3.71 -1.41
C LEU A 542 -18.94 3.70 -2.50
N CYS A 543 -18.64 3.13 -3.67
CA CYS A 543 -19.63 2.95 -4.73
C CYS A 543 -20.79 2.07 -4.28
N ARG A 544 -20.52 0.96 -3.59
CA ARG A 544 -21.57 0.08 -3.08
C ARG A 544 -22.41 0.77 -2.01
N ALA A 545 -21.79 1.52 -1.09
CA ALA A 545 -22.49 2.27 -0.06
C ALA A 545 -23.42 3.36 -0.65
N GLN A 546 -22.97 4.06 -1.69
CA GLN A 546 -23.73 5.16 -2.29
C GLN A 546 -24.76 4.71 -3.33
N PHE A 547 -24.41 3.75 -4.18
CA PHE A 547 -25.23 3.36 -5.33
C PHE A 547 -25.96 2.03 -5.11
N GLY A 548 -25.61 1.24 -4.09
CA GLY A 548 -26.21 -0.07 -3.83
C GLY A 548 -26.17 -0.96 -5.08
N ASP A 549 -27.33 -1.54 -5.42
CA ASP A 549 -27.50 -2.37 -6.62
C ASP A 549 -27.35 -1.61 -7.94
N ALA A 550 -27.22 -0.29 -7.95
CA ALA A 550 -26.87 0.45 -9.17
C ALA A 550 -25.37 0.42 -9.47
N ALA A 551 -24.53 -0.07 -8.55
CA ALA A 551 -23.13 -0.41 -8.83
C ALA A 551 -22.98 -1.92 -9.12
N ALA A 552 -22.01 -2.29 -9.95
CA ALA A 552 -21.53 -3.66 -10.09
C ALA A 552 -20.00 -3.68 -10.04
N LEU A 553 -19.46 -4.52 -9.17
CA LEU A 553 -18.03 -4.66 -8.91
C LEU A 553 -17.56 -5.98 -9.56
N ILE A 554 -16.71 -5.91 -10.58
CA ILE A 554 -16.29 -7.07 -11.37
C ILE A 554 -14.77 -7.23 -11.24
N GLY A 555 -14.33 -8.21 -10.46
CA GLY A 555 -12.91 -8.53 -10.26
C GLY A 555 -12.34 -9.41 -11.36
N PHE A 556 -11.02 -9.42 -11.51
CA PHE A 556 -10.30 -10.27 -12.46
C PHE A 556 -9.17 -11.02 -11.76
N GLY A 557 -8.82 -12.23 -12.22
CA GLY A 557 -7.74 -13.03 -11.63
C GLY A 557 -6.99 -13.90 -12.62
N THR A 558 -5.79 -14.36 -12.22
CA THR A 558 -4.96 -15.30 -12.98
C THR A 558 -4.14 -16.23 -12.09
N HIS A 559 -3.92 -17.46 -12.55
CA HIS A 559 -3.10 -18.44 -11.84
C HIS A 559 -1.60 -18.27 -12.14
N SER A 560 -1.24 -18.12 -13.42
CA SER A 560 0.16 -18.08 -13.86
C SER A 560 0.32 -17.32 -15.18
N GLY A 561 1.57 -17.15 -15.64
CA GLY A 561 1.83 -16.49 -16.93
C GLY A 561 2.97 -15.50 -16.85
N THR A 562 2.84 -14.39 -17.56
CA THR A 562 3.77 -13.25 -17.45
C THR A 562 3.03 -11.95 -17.20
N VAL A 563 3.72 -10.99 -16.59
CA VAL A 563 3.21 -9.65 -16.28
C VAL A 563 4.32 -8.63 -16.51
N ALA A 564 3.97 -7.45 -17.04
CA ALA A 564 4.88 -6.31 -17.05
C ALA A 564 4.88 -5.64 -15.67
N ALA A 565 6.02 -5.60 -15.00
CA ALA A 565 6.15 -4.99 -13.68
C ALA A 565 7.61 -4.61 -13.41
N ALA A 566 7.86 -3.74 -12.43
CA ALA A 566 9.20 -3.45 -11.93
C ALA A 566 9.53 -4.31 -10.69
N SER A 567 10.82 -4.47 -10.40
CA SER A 567 11.28 -5.09 -9.15
C SER A 567 11.27 -4.13 -7.96
N ASP A 568 11.51 -2.85 -8.22
CA ASP A 568 11.55 -1.76 -7.24
C ASP A 568 10.85 -0.52 -7.80
N TRP A 569 10.48 0.41 -6.92
CA TRP A 569 10.01 1.74 -7.33
C TRP A 569 11.07 2.43 -8.19
N ASP A 570 10.62 3.13 -9.24
CA ASP A 570 11.48 3.73 -10.29
C ASP A 570 12.38 2.73 -11.05
N GLY A 571 12.25 1.43 -10.79
CA GLY A 571 12.94 0.39 -11.52
C GLY A 571 12.49 0.30 -12.98
N PRO A 572 13.34 -0.23 -13.87
CA PRO A 572 12.93 -0.49 -15.25
C PRO A 572 11.80 -1.52 -15.28
N MET A 573 10.96 -1.41 -16.30
CA MET A 573 9.94 -2.42 -16.58
C MET A 573 10.61 -3.74 -16.99
N GLU A 574 10.14 -4.82 -16.40
CA GLU A 574 10.55 -6.18 -16.71
C GLU A 574 9.32 -7.02 -17.09
N VAL A 575 9.51 -7.98 -17.99
CA VAL A 575 8.52 -9.05 -18.19
C VAL A 575 8.81 -10.13 -17.17
N LYS A 576 8.00 -10.20 -16.12
CA LYS A 576 8.19 -11.11 -14.99
C LYS A 576 7.27 -12.32 -15.11
N THR A 577 7.74 -13.48 -14.64
CA THR A 577 6.91 -14.70 -14.59
C THR A 577 6.03 -14.66 -13.36
N VAL A 578 4.71 -14.74 -13.56
CA VAL A 578 3.75 -14.88 -12.46
C VAL A 578 3.85 -16.30 -11.91
N ARG A 579 4.16 -16.43 -10.62
CA ARG A 579 4.25 -17.74 -9.97
C ARG A 579 2.89 -18.45 -10.02
N PRO A 580 2.84 -19.77 -10.12
CA PRO A 580 1.60 -20.52 -9.86
C PRO A 580 0.96 -20.08 -8.55
N SER A 581 -0.37 -19.97 -8.52
CA SER A 581 -1.06 -19.54 -7.32
C SER A 581 -0.87 -20.49 -6.15
N LEU A 582 -1.02 -19.95 -4.93
CA LEU A 582 -0.79 -20.69 -3.70
C LEU A 582 -1.92 -21.65 -3.41
N ASP A 583 -1.60 -22.86 -2.93
CA ASP A 583 -2.61 -23.82 -2.48
C ASP A 583 -3.57 -23.18 -1.46
N GLY A 584 -4.88 -23.36 -1.68
CA GLY A 584 -5.93 -22.78 -0.84
C GLY A 584 -6.23 -21.29 -1.10
N SER A 585 -5.59 -20.65 -2.07
CA SER A 585 -5.99 -19.32 -2.54
C SER A 585 -7.25 -19.37 -3.41
N VAL A 586 -7.87 -18.20 -3.61
CA VAL A 586 -8.93 -18.01 -4.60
C VAL A 586 -8.46 -18.47 -5.97
N GLU A 587 -7.28 -18.00 -6.40
CA GLU A 587 -6.72 -18.30 -7.71
C GLU A 587 -6.47 -19.79 -7.90
N PHE A 588 -6.02 -20.50 -6.85
CA PHE A 588 -5.84 -21.95 -6.91
C PHE A 588 -7.18 -22.68 -7.08
N SER A 589 -8.21 -22.24 -6.34
CA SER A 589 -9.55 -22.82 -6.46
C SER A 589 -10.12 -22.62 -7.87
N MET A 590 -9.88 -21.45 -8.49
CA MET A 590 -10.25 -21.17 -9.87
C MET A 590 -9.46 -22.01 -10.87
N HIS A 591 -8.14 -22.14 -10.69
CA HIS A 591 -7.28 -23.00 -11.51
C HIS A 591 -7.73 -24.47 -11.50
N ALA A 592 -8.09 -24.97 -10.32
CA ALA A 592 -8.52 -26.36 -10.14
C ALA A 592 -9.82 -26.71 -10.89
N THR A 593 -10.60 -25.71 -11.32
CA THR A 593 -11.73 -25.93 -12.24
C THR A 593 -11.28 -26.47 -13.61
N GLY A 594 -10.00 -26.32 -13.99
CA GLY A 594 -9.47 -26.78 -15.28
C GLY A 594 -10.02 -26.02 -16.49
N LEU A 595 -10.75 -24.92 -16.27
CA LEU A 595 -11.27 -24.06 -17.32
C LEU A 595 -10.25 -22.96 -17.64
N ALA A 596 -9.93 -22.78 -18.91
CA ALA A 596 -8.93 -21.80 -19.35
C ALA A 596 -9.36 -20.34 -19.08
N ARG A 597 -10.66 -20.06 -19.16
CA ARG A 597 -11.25 -18.75 -18.90
C ARG A 597 -12.75 -18.88 -18.64
N PHE A 598 -13.29 -18.11 -17.71
CA PHE A 598 -14.71 -18.13 -17.39
C PHE A 598 -15.16 -16.87 -16.65
N LEU A 599 -16.47 -16.67 -16.61
CA LEU A 599 -17.14 -15.70 -15.75
C LEU A 599 -17.78 -16.46 -14.58
N LEU A 600 -17.58 -15.96 -13.37
CA LEU A 600 -18.30 -16.41 -12.19
C LEU A 600 -19.26 -15.30 -11.73
N ASP A 601 -20.56 -15.59 -11.74
CA ASP A 601 -21.59 -14.65 -11.29
C ASP A 601 -21.80 -14.81 -9.77
N LEU A 602 -21.40 -13.78 -9.02
CA LEU A 602 -21.44 -13.77 -7.56
C LEU A 602 -22.59 -12.91 -7.03
N ARG A 603 -23.57 -12.54 -7.87
CA ARG A 603 -24.73 -11.73 -7.42
C ARG A 603 -25.68 -12.53 -6.53
N PRO A 604 -26.46 -11.86 -5.65
CA PRO A 604 -27.38 -12.58 -4.76
C PRO A 604 -28.45 -13.32 -5.54
N GLY A 605 -28.73 -14.58 -5.18
CA GLY A 605 -29.75 -15.42 -5.81
C GLY A 605 -29.30 -16.18 -7.06
N VAL A 606 -28.02 -16.11 -7.46
CA VAL A 606 -27.52 -16.84 -8.64
C VAL A 606 -26.93 -18.19 -8.23
N HIS A 607 -25.89 -18.19 -7.38
CA HIS A 607 -25.21 -19.39 -6.90
C HIS A 607 -25.03 -19.37 -5.37
N ASP A 608 -26.11 -19.17 -4.60
CA ASP A 608 -26.05 -18.88 -3.15
C ASP A 608 -25.25 -19.92 -2.35
N ALA A 609 -25.35 -21.21 -2.69
CA ALA A 609 -24.59 -22.27 -2.03
C ALA A 609 -23.07 -22.16 -2.25
N LEU A 610 -22.66 -21.73 -3.45
CA LEU A 610 -21.25 -21.46 -3.76
C LEU A 610 -20.81 -20.15 -3.10
N ARG A 611 -21.64 -19.11 -3.16
CA ARG A 611 -21.37 -17.82 -2.52
C ARG A 611 -21.07 -17.98 -1.04
N GLU A 612 -21.86 -18.76 -0.31
CA GLU A 612 -21.63 -18.98 1.11
C GLU A 612 -20.25 -19.62 1.38
N ARG A 613 -19.76 -20.48 0.49
CA ARG A 613 -18.40 -21.03 0.59
C ARG A 613 -17.33 -19.98 0.27
N LEU A 614 -17.58 -19.13 -0.72
CA LEU A 614 -16.69 -18.04 -1.14
C LEU A 614 -16.75 -16.79 -0.25
N ARG A 615 -17.57 -16.81 0.82
CA ARG A 615 -17.51 -15.85 1.92
C ARG A 615 -16.40 -16.15 2.91
N ALA A 616 -15.90 -17.38 2.92
CA ALA A 616 -14.74 -17.74 3.72
C ALA A 616 -13.56 -16.81 3.38
N SER A 617 -12.79 -16.42 4.40
CA SER A 617 -11.56 -15.64 4.21
C SER A 617 -10.52 -16.52 3.54
N LEU A 618 -10.19 -16.23 2.28
CA LEU A 618 -9.18 -16.93 1.50
C LEU A 618 -8.10 -15.94 1.06
N LEU A 619 -6.91 -16.44 0.73
CA LEU A 619 -5.88 -15.60 0.13
C LEU A 619 -6.29 -15.24 -1.31
N GLU A 620 -6.20 -13.96 -1.64
CA GLU A 620 -6.38 -13.41 -3.00
C GLU A 620 -5.13 -12.63 -3.41
N ARG A 621 -4.76 -12.75 -4.68
CA ARG A 621 -3.55 -12.15 -5.25
C ARG A 621 -3.81 -10.75 -5.81
N PHE A 622 -2.89 -9.83 -5.48
CA PHE A 622 -2.88 -8.44 -5.92
C PHE A 622 -1.47 -8.03 -6.38
N ILE A 623 -1.28 -7.84 -7.68
CA ILE A 623 0.03 -7.46 -8.25
C ILE A 623 -0.05 -6.01 -8.77
N GLY A 624 0.58 -5.07 -8.07
CA GLY A 624 0.64 -3.67 -8.52
C GLY A 624 1.62 -3.45 -9.69
N VAL A 625 2.13 -2.21 -9.79
CA VAL A 625 3.20 -1.86 -10.73
C VAL A 625 4.54 -2.50 -10.38
N ILE A 626 4.69 -2.94 -9.13
CA ILE A 626 5.79 -3.74 -8.63
C ILE A 626 5.32 -5.17 -8.45
N TYR A 627 6.16 -6.11 -8.89
CA TYR A 627 5.96 -7.52 -8.62
C TYR A 627 7.25 -8.17 -8.14
N ARG A 628 7.24 -8.78 -6.95
CA ARG A 628 8.38 -9.52 -6.39
C ARG A 628 7.99 -10.99 -6.18
N PRO A 629 8.27 -11.87 -7.16
CA PRO A 629 7.99 -13.31 -7.05
C PRO A 629 8.56 -13.95 -5.77
N GLU A 630 9.70 -13.43 -5.30
CA GLU A 630 10.44 -13.95 -4.15
C GLU A 630 9.72 -13.72 -2.82
N THR A 631 8.87 -12.68 -2.75
CA THR A 631 8.11 -12.30 -1.56
C THR A 631 6.59 -12.36 -1.77
N GLU A 632 6.13 -12.96 -2.87
CA GLU A 632 4.74 -12.87 -3.34
C GLU A 632 3.69 -13.16 -2.26
N ARG A 633 3.88 -14.21 -1.45
CA ARG A 633 2.96 -14.55 -0.35
C ARG A 633 2.70 -13.38 0.61
N TYR A 634 3.69 -12.54 0.84
CA TYR A 634 3.63 -11.47 1.83
C TYR A 634 3.33 -10.10 1.20
N SER A 635 3.78 -9.87 -0.04
CA SER A 635 3.68 -8.55 -0.69
C SER A 635 2.58 -8.47 -1.75
N HIS A 636 1.97 -9.60 -2.12
CA HIS A 636 1.01 -9.68 -3.22
C HIS A 636 -0.17 -10.61 -2.90
N TYR A 637 -0.34 -11.05 -1.65
CA TYR A 637 -1.55 -11.75 -1.21
C TYR A 637 -2.11 -11.10 0.05
N ALA A 638 -3.42 -10.91 0.05
CA ALA A 638 -4.18 -10.47 1.20
C ALA A 638 -5.35 -11.43 1.46
N GLU A 639 -5.84 -11.47 2.70
CA GLU A 639 -7.08 -12.19 2.99
C GLU A 639 -8.31 -11.45 2.45
N ALA A 640 -9.20 -12.16 1.77
CA ALA A 640 -10.42 -11.61 1.18
C ALA A 640 -11.57 -12.62 1.16
N SER A 641 -12.79 -12.10 1.25
CA SER A 641 -14.04 -12.83 1.05
C SER A 641 -14.57 -12.51 -0.35
N LEU A 642 -14.23 -13.34 -1.35
CA LEU A 642 -14.49 -13.07 -2.76
C LEU A 642 -15.96 -12.73 -3.07
N ALA A 643 -16.90 -13.49 -2.49
CA ALA A 643 -18.34 -13.32 -2.73
C ALA A 643 -18.95 -12.06 -2.08
N ASP A 644 -18.27 -11.45 -1.12
CA ASP A 644 -18.68 -10.18 -0.53
C ASP A 644 -17.89 -9.00 -1.14
N GLN A 645 -16.72 -9.27 -1.72
CA GLN A 645 -15.90 -8.28 -2.41
C GLN A 645 -16.47 -7.90 -3.80
N PHE A 646 -16.91 -8.88 -4.59
CA PHE A 646 -17.33 -8.67 -5.98
C PHE A 646 -18.74 -9.21 -6.28
N ASP A 647 -19.39 -8.60 -7.28
CA ASP A 647 -20.62 -9.10 -7.90
C ASP A 647 -20.34 -10.14 -8.99
N ALA A 648 -19.15 -10.12 -9.58
CA ALA A 648 -18.69 -11.15 -10.51
C ALA A 648 -17.17 -11.20 -10.57
N PHE A 649 -16.63 -12.34 -11.02
CA PHE A 649 -15.20 -12.54 -11.17
C PHE A 649 -14.86 -13.12 -12.54
N VAL A 650 -13.94 -12.48 -13.25
CA VAL A 650 -13.46 -12.91 -14.57
C VAL A 650 -12.13 -13.62 -14.41
N TRP A 651 -12.08 -14.87 -14.86
CA TRP A 651 -10.90 -15.71 -14.71
C TRP A 651 -10.17 -15.92 -16.04
N PHE A 652 -8.84 -15.84 -15.99
CA PHE A 652 -7.94 -16.30 -17.04
C PHE A 652 -6.87 -17.20 -16.40
N ASP A 653 -6.83 -18.49 -16.76
CA ASP A 653 -5.93 -19.44 -16.11
C ASP A 653 -4.44 -19.12 -16.37
N ARG A 654 -4.16 -18.59 -17.56
CA ARG A 654 -2.82 -18.16 -17.96
C ARG A 654 -2.88 -16.83 -18.69
N THR A 655 -1.99 -15.92 -18.33
CA THR A 655 -1.93 -14.57 -18.88
C THR A 655 -0.55 -14.19 -19.42
N SER A 656 -0.48 -13.06 -20.12
CA SER A 656 0.73 -12.55 -20.78
C SER A 656 0.96 -11.08 -20.47
N ALA A 657 2.22 -10.67 -20.35
CA ALA A 657 2.59 -9.28 -20.17
C ALA A 657 2.14 -8.42 -21.35
N VAL A 658 1.76 -7.17 -21.07
CA VAL A 658 1.45 -6.18 -22.12
C VAL A 658 2.64 -5.94 -23.04
N THR A 659 2.36 -5.67 -24.32
CA THR A 659 3.40 -5.29 -25.28
C THR A 659 3.60 -3.77 -25.28
N THR A 660 4.74 -3.31 -24.78
CA THR A 660 5.05 -1.88 -24.67
C THR A 660 5.48 -1.25 -25.99
N LEU A 661 5.10 0.00 -26.23
CA LEU A 661 5.57 0.76 -27.40
C LEU A 661 6.94 1.39 -27.11
N PRO A 662 7.84 1.53 -28.10
CA PRO A 662 9.19 2.06 -27.90
C PRO A 662 9.23 3.44 -27.23
N VAL A 663 10.26 3.65 -26.41
CA VAL A 663 10.54 4.89 -25.66
C VAL A 663 11.93 5.40 -26.11
N SER A 664 12.11 6.71 -26.32
CA SER A 664 13.44 7.24 -26.68
C SER A 664 14.39 7.23 -25.47
N ALA A 665 15.69 7.05 -25.69
CA ALA A 665 16.69 6.81 -24.63
C ALA A 665 16.89 7.97 -23.63
N ASP A 666 16.38 9.17 -23.92
CA ASP A 666 16.45 10.34 -23.03
C ASP A 666 15.29 10.41 -22.01
N GLU A 667 14.42 9.40 -21.97
CA GLU A 667 13.21 9.40 -21.15
C GLU A 667 13.46 8.79 -19.77
N LYS A 668 14.22 9.51 -18.93
CA LYS A 668 14.28 9.18 -17.50
C LYS A 668 12.96 9.57 -16.82
N TYR A 669 12.39 8.57 -16.15
CA TYR A 669 11.24 8.69 -15.27
C TYR A 669 11.61 9.48 -14.01
N HIS A 670 10.63 10.17 -13.44
CA HIS A 670 10.67 10.70 -12.09
C HIS A 670 9.34 10.31 -11.46
N ALA A 671 9.24 9.14 -10.81
CA ALA A 671 8.07 8.86 -10.00
C ALA A 671 8.27 9.55 -8.65
N ALA A 672 7.44 10.53 -8.34
CA ALA A 672 7.31 11.03 -6.98
C ALA A 672 6.36 10.13 -6.17
N GLU A 673 6.59 8.79 -6.14
CA GLU A 673 5.87 7.90 -5.21
C GLU A 673 6.79 7.54 -4.07
N THR A 674 6.48 8.09 -2.90
CA THR A 674 6.89 7.51 -1.64
C THR A 674 5.62 7.01 -0.96
N PHE A 675 5.40 5.69 -1.09
CA PHE A 675 4.50 4.83 -0.31
C PHE A 675 3.04 5.25 -0.09
N PRO A 676 2.10 4.47 -0.68
CA PRO A 676 1.01 3.92 0.13
C PRO A 676 0.94 2.40 -0.06
N PHE A 677 1.01 1.65 1.04
CA PHE A 677 0.81 0.19 1.04
C PHE A 677 -0.68 -0.15 1.04
N GLY A 678 -0.95 -1.39 0.63
CA GLY A 678 -2.23 -2.07 0.63
C GLY A 678 -2.09 -3.52 0.16
N VAL A 679 -0.92 -4.16 0.37
CA VAL A 679 -0.67 -5.62 0.43
C VAL A 679 0.62 -5.88 1.19
#